data_AF-A0A5Q0BJH3-F1
#
_entry.id   AF-A0A5Q0BJH3-F1
#
_cell.length_a   1.000
_cell.length_b   1.000
_cell.length_c   1.000
_cell.angle_alpha   90.00
_cell.angle_beta   90.00
_cell.angle_gamma   90.00
#
_symmetry.space_group_name_H-M   'P 1'
#
loop_
_entity.id
_entity.type
_entity.pdbx_description
1 polymer ?
#
loop_
_entity_poly.entity_id
_entity_poly.type
_entity_poly.pdbx_seq_one_letter_code
_entity_poly.pdbx_strand_id
1 'polypeptide(L)'
;MPRTKQKLQVSPSVRTEAELESRKAAALSAAFPNIPREQLVEQRRFTVRLGHETHEFDSAAQWEKAGRADVIVLHSGRPLAVLELKREDLALTHADYEQAQSYANQLTPRPPLVVVTNGRDTRIYDANTGQLWSGEQDAANAVARLLANAATLAAADMRWATEALMGRETGVWVPIVRSATAKLLAEMTDPPSQSDRAFAELLLFPRLSTFAAIKSAQAGTTFTIVEGAAQSGKSSCLRELALLTRDGEDLAVLMLRGSGPGLFQSLANLFAIELEWNLTANDASQWLRRMSTGPVGPALLLAIDDVEPGTSMAADLEELATLRPGNTLNVILTTNRAVRLIKAQNGRTQTAVGDRAKVIEIGPLRLEEFQSAQRALANHKIHFQQGAEYAVDYRAPWVLRTIYDDAASNPRYQDPDSAMLLPPMLGLELVQAARRSYAHQADLLRGYRVLARCTLADEGARSAELALAASNGFVVRQDALSDEARHAVAELKSQGAVRTYRHAGSEDVVVPTIPAAFLSELADAAGDELAHRAAVDPQEAGTWLGNRLAAVYLGDLIGAQAIRCMAEKTGGFSSGIIDGLLAIEPTEVPVENALVATAAPDGRLIHLKVEGEKAWLSNRHGDVMGESIDLGEERPHMLGNTAAWMILGQLARLPATAVGDDSQRIDAFVLLNIGQCPFPLLRANEEGLGHLVHDLGDHGRVLCHDQGPVETATHAMADLFSRPWTHADEWVDAAIETGSLPLLHRLTIALRTVQLRTIPDLSEWADVTLKERVLPTLTAALRASVGGEDVGVH
;
A
#
# COMPACT_ATOMS: atom_id res chain seq x y z
N MET A 1 43.07 -59.19 26.41
CA MET A 1 44.17 -58.36 25.86
C MET A 1 43.73 -57.78 24.52
N PRO A 2 44.06 -56.53 24.17
CA PRO A 2 44.27 -55.36 25.01
C PRO A 2 43.30 -54.20 24.68
N ARG A 3 42.97 -53.43 25.72
CA ARG A 3 42.34 -52.11 25.68
C ARG A 3 43.42 -51.06 25.47
N THR A 4 43.26 -50.18 24.48
CA THR A 4 44.06 -48.97 24.32
C THR A 4 43.25 -47.79 24.85
N LYS A 5 43.82 -47.05 25.81
CA LYS A 5 43.20 -45.93 26.53
C LYS A 5 42.89 -44.77 25.59
N GLN A 6 41.60 -44.47 25.36
CA GLN A 6 41.17 -43.14 24.93
C GLN A 6 41.25 -42.20 26.15
N LYS A 7 42.04 -41.13 26.00
CA LYS A 7 42.04 -40.00 26.93
C LYS A 7 40.66 -39.34 26.84
N LEU A 8 39.91 -39.41 27.94
CA LEU A 8 38.75 -38.56 28.18
C LEU A 8 39.19 -37.10 28.09
N GLN A 9 38.74 -36.43 27.03
CA GLN A 9 38.73 -34.99 26.94
C GLN A 9 37.64 -34.52 27.90
N VAL A 10 38.04 -33.92 29.02
CA VAL A 10 37.15 -33.35 30.01
C VAL A 10 36.42 -32.17 29.36
N SER A 11 35.11 -32.29 29.18
CA SER A 11 34.21 -31.19 28.89
C SER A 11 34.32 -30.14 30.01
N PRO A 12 34.38 -28.83 29.70
CA PRO A 12 34.39 -27.82 30.75
C PRO A 12 33.08 -27.92 31.53
N SER A 13 33.19 -28.17 32.83
CA SER A 13 32.06 -28.25 33.76
C SER A 13 31.16 -27.03 33.59
N VAL A 14 29.85 -27.26 33.42
CA VAL A 14 28.83 -26.22 33.66
C VAL A 14 29.11 -25.65 35.05
N ARG A 15 29.49 -24.38 35.11
CA ARG A 15 29.97 -23.73 36.35
C ARG A 15 28.77 -23.24 37.14
N THR A 16 28.72 -23.63 38.41
CA THR A 16 27.58 -23.45 39.30
C THR A 16 27.45 -22.01 39.80
N GLU A 17 26.22 -21.56 40.08
CA GLU A 17 25.90 -20.30 40.78
C GLU A 17 26.74 -20.08 42.06
N ALA A 18 27.08 -21.16 42.77
CA ALA A 18 27.96 -21.12 43.95
C ALA A 18 29.37 -20.55 43.67
N GLU A 19 29.89 -20.69 42.44
CA GLU A 19 31.19 -20.12 42.06
C GLU A 19 31.09 -18.60 41.87
N LEU A 20 30.00 -18.13 41.28
CA LEU A 20 29.68 -16.72 41.13
C LEU A 20 29.52 -16.05 42.50
N GLU A 21 28.87 -16.71 43.46
CA GLU A 21 28.75 -16.25 44.85
C GLU A 21 30.10 -16.04 45.55
N SER A 22 30.96 -17.05 45.49
CA SER A 22 32.27 -16.99 46.13
C SER A 22 33.14 -15.87 45.54
N ARG A 23 33.04 -15.65 44.22
CA ARG A 23 33.82 -14.61 43.52
C ARG A 23 33.33 -13.21 43.84
N LYS A 24 32.02 -13.00 43.94
CA LYS A 24 31.44 -11.71 44.36
C LYS A 24 31.81 -11.35 45.79
N ALA A 25 31.73 -12.33 46.70
CA ALA A 25 32.15 -12.13 48.08
C ALA A 25 33.62 -11.67 48.17
N ALA A 26 34.53 -12.32 47.43
CA ALA A 26 35.93 -11.93 47.36
C ALA A 26 36.14 -10.54 46.76
N ALA A 27 35.44 -10.22 45.67
CA ALA A 27 35.52 -8.92 45.00
C ALA A 27 35.05 -7.77 45.91
N LEU A 28 33.96 -7.95 46.64
CA LEU A 28 33.44 -6.94 47.57
C LEU A 28 34.36 -6.73 48.76
N SER A 29 34.94 -7.79 49.31
CA SER A 29 35.93 -7.66 50.38
C SER A 29 37.20 -6.95 49.92
N ALA A 30 37.62 -7.15 48.67
CA ALA A 30 38.75 -6.45 48.08
C ALA A 30 38.42 -4.97 47.77
N ALA A 31 37.22 -4.69 47.27
CA ALA A 31 36.81 -3.34 46.91
C ALA A 31 36.48 -2.46 48.13
N PHE A 32 35.96 -3.05 49.20
CA PHE A 32 35.48 -2.35 50.38
C PHE A 32 36.01 -2.98 51.68
N PRO A 33 37.34 -3.00 51.92
CA PRO A 33 37.95 -3.71 53.05
C PRO A 33 37.52 -3.18 54.43
N ASN A 34 37.04 -1.93 54.48
CA ASN A 34 36.65 -1.23 55.70
C ASN A 34 35.12 -1.16 55.89
N ILE A 35 34.32 -1.79 55.03
CA ILE A 35 32.87 -1.90 55.18
C ILE A 35 32.54 -3.35 55.56
N PRO A 36 31.89 -3.60 56.71
CA PRO A 36 31.46 -4.95 57.06
C PRO A 36 30.59 -5.54 55.96
N ARG A 37 30.89 -6.77 55.52
CA ARG A 37 30.19 -7.43 54.40
C ARG A 37 28.68 -7.49 54.59
N GLU A 38 28.22 -7.61 55.84
CA GLU A 38 26.80 -7.63 56.24
C GLU A 38 26.05 -6.34 55.90
N GLN A 39 26.77 -5.22 55.69
CA GLN A 39 26.18 -3.93 55.31
C GLN A 39 26.07 -3.74 53.79
N LEU A 40 26.59 -4.68 53.00
CA LEU A 40 26.56 -4.66 51.53
C LEU A 40 25.49 -5.64 51.03
N VAL A 41 24.46 -5.12 50.35
CA VAL A 41 23.40 -5.95 49.76
C VAL A 41 23.60 -6.03 48.25
N GLU A 42 23.64 -7.25 47.72
CA GLU A 42 23.79 -7.49 46.28
C GLU A 42 22.42 -7.66 45.62
N GLN A 43 22.18 -6.96 44.51
CA GLN A 43 20.97 -7.13 43.70
C GLN A 43 21.34 -7.70 42.32
N ARG A 44 20.85 -8.92 42.05
CA ARG A 44 21.14 -9.74 40.84
C ARG A 44 20.04 -9.69 39.79
N ARG A 45 18.83 -9.39 40.25
CA ARG A 45 17.72 -9.05 39.38
C ARG A 45 17.34 -7.63 39.67
N PHE A 46 17.51 -6.78 38.67
CA PHE A 46 17.16 -5.38 38.79
C PHE A 46 16.41 -4.94 37.56
N THR A 47 15.43 -4.09 37.80
CA THR A 47 14.63 -3.45 36.78
C THR A 47 15.17 -2.06 36.54
N VAL A 48 15.57 -1.79 35.30
CA VAL A 48 15.93 -0.44 34.87
C VAL A 48 14.73 0.20 34.20
N ARG A 49 14.40 1.41 34.62
CA ARG A 49 13.40 2.23 33.94
C ARG A 49 14.07 3.07 32.87
N LEU A 50 13.71 2.84 31.62
CA LEU A 50 14.11 3.65 30.47
C LEU A 50 12.86 4.40 29.96
N GLY A 51 12.76 5.68 30.30
CA GLY A 51 11.55 6.47 30.01
C GLY A 51 10.28 5.88 30.67
N HIS A 52 9.31 5.48 29.84
CA HIS A 52 8.04 4.89 30.27
C HIS A 52 8.07 3.35 30.43
N GLU A 53 9.13 2.68 29.96
CA GLU A 53 9.25 1.21 29.97
C GLU A 53 10.21 0.72 31.06
N THR A 54 9.99 -0.52 31.52
CA THR A 54 10.78 -1.17 32.56
C THR A 54 11.40 -2.45 32.02
N HIS A 55 12.72 -2.57 32.01
CA HIS A 55 13.46 -3.75 31.55
C HIS A 55 14.02 -4.53 32.73
N GLU A 56 13.84 -5.86 32.74
CA GLU A 56 14.33 -6.75 33.78
C GLU A 56 15.66 -7.41 33.35
N PHE A 57 16.69 -7.31 34.20
CA PHE A 57 17.99 -7.93 33.99
C PHE A 57 18.21 -9.09 34.95
N ASP A 58 18.76 -10.21 34.46
CA ASP A 58 19.14 -11.38 35.25
C ASP A 58 20.64 -11.69 35.11
N SER A 59 21.42 -11.28 36.11
CA SER A 59 22.88 -11.42 36.11
C SER A 59 23.34 -12.88 36.15
N ALA A 60 22.51 -13.81 36.65
CA ALA A 60 22.88 -15.24 36.71
C ALA A 60 22.83 -15.88 35.32
N ALA A 61 21.80 -15.57 34.53
CA ALA A 61 21.66 -16.03 33.15
C ALA A 61 22.79 -15.51 32.24
N GLN A 62 23.21 -14.25 32.43
CA GLN A 62 24.35 -13.66 31.71
C GLN A 62 25.68 -14.32 32.07
N TRP A 63 25.90 -14.68 33.34
CA TRP A 63 27.11 -15.38 33.77
C TRP A 63 27.23 -16.76 33.12
N GLU A 64 26.13 -17.52 33.06
CA GLU A 64 26.10 -18.83 32.40
C GLU A 64 26.35 -18.75 30.90
N LYS A 65 25.81 -17.74 30.21
CA LYS A 65 25.88 -17.59 28.75
C LYS A 65 27.20 -16.96 28.26
N ALA A 66 27.74 -15.98 28.98
CA ALA A 66 28.85 -15.14 28.52
C ALA A 66 30.03 -15.05 29.51
N GLY A 67 29.91 -15.60 30.73
CA GLY A 67 30.94 -15.52 31.77
C GLY A 67 31.15 -14.10 32.31
N ARG A 68 30.09 -13.30 32.31
CA ARG A 68 30.09 -11.90 32.76
C ARG A 68 28.83 -11.65 33.60
N ALA A 69 28.95 -10.87 34.67
CA ALA A 69 27.83 -10.53 35.53
C ALA A 69 27.94 -9.10 36.02
N ASP A 70 26.88 -8.33 35.80
CA ASP A 70 26.71 -6.98 36.32
C ASP A 70 25.83 -7.02 37.56
N VAL A 71 26.33 -6.55 38.71
CA VAL A 71 25.63 -6.62 40.00
C VAL A 71 25.60 -5.26 40.66
N ILE A 72 24.44 -4.89 41.21
CA ILE A 72 24.31 -3.65 41.98
C ILE A 72 24.64 -3.94 43.44
N VAL A 73 25.51 -3.12 44.01
CA VAL A 73 25.91 -3.17 45.41
C VAL A 73 25.24 -2.02 46.14
N LEU A 74 24.44 -2.33 47.15
CA LEU A 74 23.74 -1.36 48.00
C LEU A 74 24.45 -1.28 49.36
N HIS A 75 24.58 -0.08 49.91
CA HIS A 75 24.98 0.16 51.30
C HIS A 75 23.89 0.98 52.00
N SER A 76 23.40 0.48 53.13
CA SER A 76 22.29 1.13 53.88
C SER A 76 21.06 1.47 53.03
N GLY A 77 20.74 0.61 52.06
CA GLY A 77 19.60 0.77 51.15
C GLY A 77 19.82 1.75 49.98
N ARG A 78 21.04 2.28 49.79
CA ARG A 78 21.39 3.15 48.65
C ARG A 78 22.41 2.49 47.73
N PRO A 79 22.32 2.68 46.40
CA PRO A 79 23.32 2.17 45.46
C PRO A 79 24.70 2.77 45.74
N LEU A 80 25.66 1.89 46.03
CA LEU A 80 27.06 2.22 46.34
C LEU A 80 27.96 1.98 45.12
N ALA A 81 27.77 0.86 44.43
CA ALA A 81 28.55 0.56 43.23
C ALA A 81 27.81 -0.33 42.23
N VAL A 82 28.23 -0.26 40.96
CA VAL A 82 28.03 -1.37 40.00
C VAL A 82 29.29 -2.20 39.95
N LEU A 83 29.12 -3.52 40.09
CA LEU A 83 30.17 -4.52 40.02
C LEU A 83 30.08 -5.25 38.68
N GLU A 84 31.05 -5.05 37.80
CA GLU A 84 31.25 -5.87 36.61
C GLU A 84 32.27 -6.96 36.95
N LEU A 85 31.77 -8.20 37.00
CA LEU A 85 32.58 -9.38 37.24
C LEU A 85 32.86 -10.09 35.92
N LYS A 86 34.15 -10.31 35.65
CA LYS A 86 34.65 -11.14 34.54
C LYS A 86 35.19 -12.47 35.05
N ARG A 87 35.38 -13.42 34.13
CA ARG A 87 36.14 -14.64 34.41
C ARG A 87 37.62 -14.33 34.66
N GLU A 88 38.23 -15.18 35.48
CA GLU A 88 39.63 -15.06 35.92
C GLU A 88 40.67 -15.14 34.79
N ASP A 89 40.31 -15.77 33.67
CA ASP A 89 41.16 -15.88 32.47
C ASP A 89 41.12 -14.63 31.57
N LEU A 90 40.29 -13.62 31.90
CA LEU A 90 40.17 -12.39 31.14
C LEU A 90 40.92 -11.23 31.82
N ALA A 91 41.72 -10.50 31.04
CA ALA A 91 42.38 -9.28 31.51
C ALA A 91 41.40 -8.11 31.57
N LEU A 92 41.51 -7.26 32.60
CA LEU A 92 40.66 -6.07 32.76
C LEU A 92 41.11 -4.93 31.84
N THR A 93 40.19 -4.46 31.01
CA THR A 93 40.37 -3.35 30.06
C THR A 93 39.58 -2.11 30.49
N HIS A 94 39.82 -0.96 29.87
CA HIS A 94 39.04 0.25 30.14
C HIS A 94 37.59 0.15 29.62
N ALA A 95 37.36 -0.63 28.55
CA ALA A 95 36.02 -0.90 28.02
C ALA A 95 35.13 -1.61 29.06
N ASP A 96 35.72 -2.39 29.97
CA ASP A 96 34.98 -3.05 31.06
C ASP A 96 34.49 -2.03 32.11
N TYR A 97 35.22 -0.94 32.30
CA TYR A 97 34.74 0.20 33.09
C TYR A 97 33.61 0.93 32.37
N GLU A 98 33.76 1.23 31.07
CA GLU A 98 32.73 1.94 30.29
C GLU A 98 31.40 1.16 30.26
N GLN A 99 31.47 -0.16 30.17
CA GLN A 99 30.31 -1.06 30.25
C GLN A 99 29.62 -0.95 31.62
N ALA A 100 30.36 -1.14 32.71
CA ALA A 100 29.83 -1.08 34.07
C ALA A 100 29.30 0.33 34.44
N GLN A 101 29.95 1.37 33.91
CA GLN A 101 29.58 2.76 34.06
C GLN A 101 28.23 3.07 33.39
N SER A 102 27.94 2.44 32.24
CA SER A 102 26.64 2.57 31.57
C SER A 102 25.48 2.15 32.48
N TYR A 103 25.64 1.07 33.26
CA TYR A 103 24.63 0.63 34.21
C TYR A 103 24.55 1.53 35.45
N ALA A 104 25.68 2.04 35.94
CA ALA A 104 25.67 2.96 37.07
C ALA A 104 24.81 4.20 36.73
N ASN A 105 24.92 4.71 35.50
CA ASN A 105 24.16 5.86 35.02
C ASN A 105 22.63 5.64 34.95
N GLN A 106 22.18 4.39 34.92
CA GLN A 106 20.77 4.02 34.79
C GLN A 106 20.04 3.93 36.15
N LEU A 107 20.79 4.00 37.25
CA LEU A 107 20.26 3.83 38.60
C LEU A 107 19.96 5.19 39.24
N THR A 108 18.83 5.27 39.94
CA THR A 108 18.45 6.45 40.73
C THR A 108 18.24 6.03 42.18
N PRO A 109 19.10 6.45 43.12
CA PRO A 109 20.27 7.32 42.93
C PRO A 109 21.45 6.60 42.24
N ARG A 110 22.23 7.35 41.44
CA ARG A 110 23.42 6.83 40.73
C ARG A 110 24.46 6.33 41.75
N PRO A 111 24.95 5.09 41.63
CA PRO A 111 26.05 4.60 42.44
C PRO A 111 27.31 5.44 42.19
N PRO A 112 28.01 5.89 43.24
CA PRO A 112 29.19 6.72 43.09
C PRO A 112 30.44 5.96 42.59
N LEU A 113 30.41 4.62 42.56
CA LEU A 113 31.57 3.81 42.22
C LEU A 113 31.24 2.75 41.16
N VAL A 114 32.25 2.43 40.36
CA VAL A 114 32.24 1.30 39.43
C VAL A 114 33.39 0.38 39.81
N VAL A 115 33.10 -0.90 40.03
CA VAL A 115 34.09 -1.91 40.40
C VAL A 115 34.18 -2.91 39.26
N VAL A 116 35.38 -3.05 38.69
CA VAL A 116 35.66 -4.06 37.66
C VAL A 116 36.64 -5.08 38.24
N THR A 117 36.30 -6.35 38.18
CA THR A 117 37.13 -7.42 38.73
C THR A 117 37.05 -8.73 37.94
N ASN A 118 38.15 -9.46 37.91
CA ASN A 118 38.21 -10.84 37.39
C ASN A 118 38.48 -11.88 38.50
N GLY A 119 38.52 -11.43 39.76
CA GLY A 119 38.87 -12.26 40.93
C GLY A 119 40.36 -12.32 41.26
N ARG A 120 41.26 -11.81 40.40
CA ARG A 120 42.70 -11.61 40.69
C ARG A 120 43.04 -10.14 40.80
N ASP A 121 42.59 -9.38 39.82
CA ASP A 121 42.74 -7.93 39.76
C ASP A 121 41.38 -7.28 40.03
N THR A 122 41.39 -6.20 40.80
CA THR A 122 40.20 -5.38 41.06
C THR A 122 40.58 -3.92 40.85
N ARG A 123 39.79 -3.21 40.02
CA ARG A 123 39.94 -1.77 39.77
C ARG A 123 38.65 -1.08 40.16
N ILE A 124 38.79 -0.03 40.95
CA ILE A 124 37.67 0.80 41.41
C ILE A 124 37.80 2.14 40.71
N TYR A 125 36.69 2.61 40.16
CA TYR A 125 36.60 3.88 39.47
C TYR A 125 35.56 4.75 40.17
N ASP A 126 35.87 6.04 40.28
CA ASP A 126 34.85 7.03 40.61
C ASP A 126 33.90 7.14 39.41
N ALA A 127 32.61 6.87 39.64
CA ALA A 127 31.63 6.76 38.56
C ALA A 127 31.32 8.12 37.90
N ASN A 128 31.79 9.24 38.46
CA ASN A 128 31.58 10.57 37.89
C ASN A 128 32.81 11.07 37.15
N THR A 129 34.02 10.70 37.58
CA THR A 129 35.27 11.20 36.97
C THR A 129 35.98 10.16 36.10
N GLY A 130 35.63 8.88 36.24
CA GLY A 130 36.31 7.76 35.57
C GLY A 130 37.76 7.55 36.00
N GLN A 131 38.22 8.27 37.02
CA GLN A 131 39.56 8.11 37.57
C GLN A 131 39.60 6.91 38.52
N LEU A 132 40.76 6.26 38.57
CA LEU A 132 41.04 5.18 39.52
C LEU A 132 40.92 5.72 40.94
N TRP A 133 40.03 5.11 41.70
CA TRP A 133 39.76 5.47 43.07
C TRP A 133 40.67 4.69 44.02
N SER A 134 41.49 5.39 44.80
CA SER A 134 42.26 4.80 45.89
C SER A 134 41.70 5.34 47.20
N GLY A 135 41.02 4.50 47.98
CA GLY A 135 40.41 4.90 49.24
C GLY A 135 41.43 5.50 50.22
N GLU A 136 41.20 6.74 50.65
CA GLU A 136 41.94 7.33 51.77
C GLU A 136 41.52 6.68 53.10
N GLN A 137 42.35 6.83 54.14
CA GLN A 137 42.34 6.12 55.42
C GLN A 137 41.02 6.17 56.24
N ASP A 138 40.00 6.92 55.80
CA ASP A 138 38.67 6.98 56.40
C ASP A 138 37.54 6.74 55.36
N ALA A 139 37.36 5.46 55.00
CA ALA A 139 36.45 5.04 53.92
C ALA A 139 34.96 5.35 54.18
N ALA A 140 34.52 5.38 55.43
CA ALA A 140 33.11 5.61 55.77
C ALA A 140 32.69 7.07 55.51
N ASN A 141 33.53 8.03 55.89
CA ASN A 141 33.32 9.45 55.57
C ASN A 141 33.50 9.75 54.08
N ALA A 142 34.44 9.06 53.40
CA ALA A 142 34.64 9.19 51.96
C ALA A 142 33.40 8.72 51.16
N VAL A 143 32.81 7.58 51.55
CA VAL A 143 31.58 7.03 50.93
C VAL A 143 30.37 7.94 51.17
N ALA A 144 30.23 8.51 52.36
CA ALA A 144 29.14 9.45 52.66
C ALA A 144 29.24 10.75 51.82
N ARG A 145 30.46 11.28 51.62
CA ARG A 145 30.70 12.45 50.75
C ARG A 145 30.48 12.14 49.26
N LEU A 146 30.87 10.94 48.81
CA LEU A 146 30.62 10.45 47.46
C LEU A 146 29.11 10.38 47.15
N LEU A 147 28.31 9.84 48.07
CA LEU A 147 26.85 9.77 47.92
C LEU A 147 26.18 11.16 47.92
N ALA A 148 26.72 12.14 48.67
CA ALA A 148 26.22 13.51 48.69
C ALA A 148 26.57 14.30 47.40
N ASN A 149 27.75 14.07 46.82
CA ASN A 149 28.19 14.74 45.59
C ASN A 149 27.54 14.15 44.32
N ALA A 150 27.32 12.82 44.27
CA ALA A 150 26.69 12.14 43.15
C ALA A 150 25.26 12.65 42.87
N ALA A 151 24.51 13.04 43.92
CA ALA A 151 23.18 13.61 43.79
C ALA A 151 23.16 15.00 43.10
N THR A 152 24.23 15.77 43.26
CA THR A 152 24.33 17.14 42.72
C THR A 152 24.81 17.15 41.25
N LEU A 153 25.58 16.14 40.83
CA LEU A 153 26.18 16.03 39.48
C LEU A 153 25.32 15.26 38.47
N ALA A 154 24.36 14.44 38.92
CA ALA A 154 23.49 13.65 38.05
C ALA A 154 22.70 14.47 37.01
N ALA A 155 22.46 15.76 37.25
CA ALA A 155 21.78 16.66 36.32
C ALA A 155 22.64 17.10 35.12
N ALA A 156 23.97 17.03 35.21
CA ALA A 156 24.89 17.50 34.16
C ALA A 156 25.41 16.36 33.25
N ASP A 157 25.38 15.12 33.72
CA ASP A 157 26.01 13.94 33.10
C ASP A 157 25.04 13.07 32.26
N MET A 158 23.75 13.45 32.21
CA MET A 158 22.71 12.75 31.45
C MET A 158 23.03 12.65 29.95
N ARG A 159 23.67 13.68 29.35
CA ARG A 159 23.93 13.71 27.90
C ARG A 159 24.90 12.61 27.45
N TRP A 160 25.94 12.32 28.24
CA TRP A 160 26.90 11.26 27.91
C TRP A 160 26.32 9.86 28.15
N ALA A 161 25.54 9.67 29.22
CA ALA A 161 24.81 8.44 29.47
C ALA A 161 23.79 8.13 28.36
N THR A 162 23.11 9.17 27.86
CA THR A 162 22.22 9.13 26.69
C THR A 162 22.96 8.70 25.42
N GLU A 163 24.14 9.25 25.15
CA GLU A 163 24.94 8.87 23.98
C GLU A 163 25.47 7.44 24.06
N ALA A 164 25.86 6.97 25.25
CA ALA A 164 26.31 5.60 25.47
C ALA A 164 25.15 4.60 25.33
N LEU A 165 23.97 4.90 25.89
CA LEU A 165 22.76 4.07 25.81
C LEU A 165 22.22 3.93 24.39
N MET A 166 22.30 4.99 23.59
CA MET A 166 21.85 5.02 22.20
C MET A 166 22.89 4.49 21.20
N GLY A 167 24.04 3.99 21.68
CA GLY A 167 25.07 3.36 20.86
C GLY A 167 24.61 2.00 20.31
N ARG A 168 25.13 1.63 19.12
CA ARG A 168 24.84 0.32 18.50
C ARG A 168 25.16 -0.86 19.42
N GLU A 169 26.23 -0.74 20.21
CA GLU A 169 26.79 -1.78 21.08
C GLU A 169 25.83 -2.22 22.21
N THR A 170 24.90 -1.37 22.65
CA THR A 170 24.03 -1.64 23.81
C THR A 170 22.75 -2.39 23.45
N GLY A 171 22.31 -2.32 22.19
CA GLY A 171 21.05 -2.88 21.71
C GLY A 171 19.77 -2.19 22.22
N VAL A 172 19.87 -1.23 23.15
CA VAL A 172 18.73 -0.56 23.80
C VAL A 172 17.86 0.24 22.83
N TRP A 173 18.47 0.78 21.77
CA TRP A 173 17.77 1.55 20.74
C TRP A 173 16.78 0.71 19.92
N VAL A 174 16.98 -0.62 19.82
CA VAL A 174 16.15 -1.50 18.97
C VAL A 174 14.71 -1.60 19.48
N PRO A 175 14.44 -1.93 20.76
CA PRO A 175 13.10 -1.85 21.33
C PRO A 175 12.44 -0.48 21.17
N ILE A 176 13.19 0.61 21.37
CA ILE A 176 12.66 1.99 21.28
C ILE A 176 12.14 2.29 19.87
N VAL A 177 12.96 2.03 18.84
CA VAL A 177 12.54 2.31 17.45
C VAL A 177 11.38 1.40 17.01
N ARG A 178 11.36 0.15 17.48
CA ARG A 178 10.24 -0.78 17.19
C ARG A 178 8.95 -0.35 17.88
N SER A 179 9.03 0.07 19.13
CA SER A 179 7.90 0.60 19.91
C SER A 179 7.34 1.87 19.24
N ALA A 180 8.20 2.81 18.85
CA ALA A 180 7.79 4.01 18.14
C ALA A 180 7.12 3.71 16.79
N THR A 181 7.67 2.77 16.00
CA THR A 181 7.05 2.30 14.76
C THR A 181 5.69 1.68 15.02
N ALA A 182 5.55 0.84 16.05
CA ALA A 182 4.28 0.21 16.40
C ALA A 182 3.21 1.24 16.80
N LYS A 183 3.59 2.27 17.57
CA LYS A 183 2.70 3.40 17.93
C LYS A 183 2.23 4.16 16.69
N LEU A 184 3.16 4.53 15.80
CA LEU A 184 2.80 5.22 14.56
C LEU A 184 1.88 4.38 13.66
N LEU A 185 2.14 3.07 13.54
CA LEU A 185 1.27 2.18 12.79
C LEU A 185 -0.14 2.12 13.40
N ALA A 186 -0.26 2.05 14.72
CA ALA A 186 -1.55 2.08 15.41
C ALA A 186 -2.30 3.40 15.17
N GLU A 187 -1.60 4.54 15.17
CA GLU A 187 -2.17 5.86 14.83
C GLU A 187 -2.62 6.00 13.37
N MET A 188 -2.02 5.23 12.46
CA MET A 188 -2.36 5.22 11.03
C MET A 188 -3.33 4.11 10.64
N THR A 189 -3.78 3.31 11.61
CA THR A 189 -4.67 2.17 11.38
C THR A 189 -6.06 2.48 11.91
N ASP A 190 -7.05 2.24 11.06
CA ASP A 190 -8.46 2.25 11.41
C ASP A 190 -8.94 0.85 11.82
N PRO A 191 -9.92 0.79 12.74
CA PRO A 191 -10.67 -0.43 12.96
C PRO A 191 -11.44 -0.81 11.68
N PRO A 192 -11.93 -2.07 11.58
CA PRO A 192 -12.84 -2.44 10.50
C PRO A 192 -14.01 -1.46 10.38
N SER A 193 -14.50 -1.23 9.16
CA SER A 193 -15.61 -0.32 8.80
C SER A 193 -15.34 1.19 8.89
N GLN A 194 -14.10 1.62 9.12
CA GLN A 194 -13.69 3.04 9.06
C GLN A 194 -12.68 3.25 7.93
N SER A 195 -12.69 4.43 7.33
CA SER A 195 -11.87 4.78 6.14
C SER A 195 -11.22 6.16 6.25
N ASP A 196 -11.00 6.64 7.47
CA ASP A 196 -10.40 7.96 7.74
C ASP A 196 -8.87 7.91 7.71
N ARG A 197 -8.26 6.75 7.99
CA ARG A 197 -6.82 6.52 8.05
C ARG A 197 -6.31 5.59 6.95
N ALA A 198 -5.00 5.61 6.75
CA ALA A 198 -4.33 4.91 5.65
C ALA A 198 -4.44 3.38 5.70
N PHE A 199 -4.51 2.78 6.90
CA PHE A 199 -4.48 1.32 7.08
C PHE A 199 -5.77 0.77 7.69
N ALA A 200 -6.05 -0.51 7.43
CA ALA A 200 -7.12 -1.27 8.08
C ALA A 200 -6.45 -2.32 8.96
N GLU A 201 -6.94 -2.46 10.19
CA GLU A 201 -6.34 -3.34 11.20
C GLU A 201 -6.14 -4.77 10.68
N LEU A 202 -7.15 -5.34 10.04
CA LEU A 202 -7.17 -6.75 9.62
C LEU A 202 -6.96 -6.95 8.11
N LEU A 203 -6.56 -5.90 7.38
CA LEU A 203 -6.39 -5.95 5.93
C LEU A 203 -5.00 -5.48 5.53
N LEU A 204 -4.27 -6.32 4.81
CA LEU A 204 -3.00 -6.00 4.17
C LEU A 204 -2.88 -6.81 2.89
N PHE A 205 -2.52 -6.15 1.79
CA PHE A 205 -2.27 -6.78 0.50
C PHE A 205 -0.76 -6.87 0.28
N PRO A 206 -0.15 -8.07 0.38
CA PRO A 206 1.29 -8.24 0.21
C PRO A 206 1.79 -7.76 -1.15
N ARG A 207 2.96 -7.12 -1.19
CA ARG A 207 3.55 -6.60 -2.44
C ARG A 207 4.92 -7.21 -2.72
N LEU A 208 5.16 -7.58 -3.98
CA LEU A 208 6.48 -7.94 -4.49
C LEU A 208 7.47 -6.78 -4.33
N SER A 209 7.00 -5.53 -4.46
CA SER A 209 7.80 -4.32 -4.22
C SER A 209 8.30 -4.24 -2.77
N THR A 210 7.56 -4.73 -1.78
CA THR A 210 7.99 -4.80 -0.37
C THR A 210 9.20 -5.72 -0.24
N PHE A 211 9.13 -6.93 -0.80
CA PHE A 211 10.25 -7.87 -0.79
C PHE A 211 11.47 -7.32 -1.53
N ALA A 212 11.25 -6.61 -2.66
CA ALA A 212 12.33 -5.96 -3.39
C ALA A 212 13.01 -4.85 -2.57
N ALA A 213 12.24 -4.09 -1.78
CA ALA A 213 12.75 -3.05 -0.89
C ALA A 213 13.54 -3.64 0.29
N ILE A 214 13.04 -4.70 0.93
CA ILE A 214 13.75 -5.43 1.99
C ILE A 214 15.08 -5.98 1.47
N LYS A 215 15.07 -6.66 0.31
CA LYS A 215 16.31 -7.16 -0.32
C LYS A 215 17.30 -6.05 -0.65
N SER A 216 16.80 -4.88 -1.07
CA SER A 216 17.62 -3.69 -1.34
C SER A 216 18.36 -3.24 -0.07
N ALA A 217 17.64 -3.15 1.06
CA ALA A 217 18.21 -2.78 2.35
C ALA A 217 19.24 -3.82 2.84
N GLN A 218 18.90 -5.12 2.79
CA GLN A 218 19.81 -6.21 3.16
C GLN A 218 21.08 -6.27 2.30
N ALA A 219 21.00 -5.85 1.03
CA ALA A 219 22.15 -5.72 0.15
C ALA A 219 23.03 -4.48 0.46
N GLY A 220 22.66 -3.68 1.46
CA GLY A 220 23.39 -2.47 1.86
C GLY A 220 23.09 -1.24 1.00
N THR A 221 22.00 -1.24 0.22
CA THR A 221 21.60 -0.05 -0.55
C THR A 221 21.17 1.05 0.40
N THR A 222 21.87 2.20 0.38
CA THR A 222 21.62 3.29 1.33
C THR A 222 20.23 3.90 1.17
N PHE A 223 19.83 4.23 -0.07
CA PHE A 223 18.52 4.84 -0.34
C PHE A 223 17.72 3.96 -1.29
N THR A 224 16.47 3.67 -0.94
CA THR A 224 15.50 3.03 -1.83
C THR A 224 14.25 3.90 -1.86
N ILE A 225 13.81 4.27 -3.06
CA ILE A 225 12.64 5.12 -3.28
C ILE A 225 11.54 4.23 -3.84
N VAL A 226 10.41 4.14 -3.14
CA VAL A 226 9.19 3.48 -3.63
C VAL A 226 8.29 4.53 -4.26
N GLU A 227 8.17 4.48 -5.59
CA GLU A 227 7.44 5.45 -6.41
C GLU A 227 6.13 4.86 -6.94
N GLY A 228 5.06 5.64 -6.93
CA GLY A 228 3.78 5.20 -7.50
C GLY A 228 2.67 6.22 -7.34
N ALA A 229 1.58 6.06 -8.07
CA ALA A 229 0.42 6.95 -8.01
C ALA A 229 -0.22 7.01 -6.59
N ALA A 230 -1.07 8.01 -6.35
CA ALA A 230 -1.83 8.08 -5.10
C ALA A 230 -2.64 6.79 -4.91
N GLN A 231 -2.67 6.29 -3.66
CA GLN A 231 -3.36 5.05 -3.28
C GLN A 231 -2.92 3.75 -3.99
N SER A 232 -1.74 3.71 -4.63
CA SER A 232 -1.17 2.49 -5.20
C SER A 232 -0.65 1.47 -4.17
N GLY A 233 -0.73 1.78 -2.87
CA GLY A 233 -0.27 0.90 -1.79
C GLY A 233 1.14 1.19 -1.25
N LYS A 234 1.73 2.36 -1.57
CA LYS A 234 3.05 2.78 -1.08
C LYS A 234 3.19 2.74 0.45
N SER A 235 2.28 3.39 1.18
CA SER A 235 2.28 3.38 2.64
C SER A 235 2.06 1.97 3.19
N SER A 236 1.23 1.16 2.52
CA SER A 236 1.01 -0.25 2.87
C SER A 236 2.26 -1.11 2.69
N CYS A 237 3.10 -0.81 1.70
CA CYS A 237 4.41 -1.44 1.52
C CYS A 237 5.33 -1.14 2.71
N LEU A 238 5.33 0.08 3.26
CA LEU A 238 6.10 0.39 4.47
C LEU A 238 5.54 -0.30 5.72
N ARG A 239 4.21 -0.38 5.84
CA ARG A 239 3.55 -1.15 6.91
C ARG A 239 3.92 -2.63 6.83
N GLU A 240 3.81 -3.23 5.65
CA GLU A 240 4.18 -4.64 5.43
C GLU A 240 5.64 -4.89 5.80
N LEU A 241 6.55 -4.01 5.36
CA LEU A 241 7.96 -4.07 5.70
C LEU A 241 8.18 -4.04 7.23
N ALA A 242 7.54 -3.12 7.93
CA ALA A 242 7.66 -3.01 9.38
C ALA A 242 7.15 -4.27 10.09
N LEU A 243 6.02 -4.84 9.62
CA LEU A 243 5.45 -6.07 10.17
C LEU A 243 6.33 -7.30 9.93
N LEU A 244 6.86 -7.46 8.71
CA LEU A 244 7.71 -8.60 8.34
C LEU A 244 9.06 -8.62 9.07
N THR A 245 9.56 -7.45 9.46
CA THR A 245 10.88 -7.30 10.11
C THR A 245 10.78 -7.09 11.63
N ARG A 246 9.58 -7.05 12.20
CA ARG A 246 9.33 -6.70 13.62
C ARG A 246 10.17 -7.53 14.59
N ASP A 247 10.30 -8.81 14.31
CA ASP A 247 10.99 -9.79 15.17
C ASP A 247 12.34 -10.24 14.57
N GLY A 248 12.79 -9.63 13.47
CA GLY A 248 14.04 -10.01 12.78
C GLY A 248 15.30 -9.55 13.52
N GLU A 249 16.43 -10.23 13.31
CA GLU A 249 17.72 -9.87 13.94
C GLU A 249 18.58 -8.96 13.04
N ASP A 250 18.23 -8.83 11.76
CA ASP A 250 19.04 -8.10 10.77
C ASP A 250 18.69 -6.62 10.67
N LEU A 251 17.41 -6.27 10.88
CA LEU A 251 16.87 -4.93 10.65
C LEU A 251 16.06 -4.45 11.86
N ALA A 252 16.22 -3.18 12.19
CA ALA A 252 15.39 -2.46 13.14
C ALA A 252 14.76 -1.27 12.42
N VAL A 253 13.43 -1.34 12.23
CA VAL A 253 12.70 -0.36 11.43
C VAL A 253 12.18 0.77 12.31
N LEU A 254 12.53 1.99 11.92
CA LEU A 254 11.92 3.21 12.43
C LEU A 254 11.08 3.86 11.33
N MET A 255 9.76 3.80 11.48
CA MET A 255 8.83 4.45 10.56
C MET A 255 8.58 5.91 10.98
N LEU A 256 8.60 6.82 10.00
CA LEU A 256 8.35 8.25 10.18
C LEU A 256 7.40 8.75 9.08
N ARG A 257 6.67 9.83 9.36
CA ARG A 257 5.96 10.59 8.32
C ARG A 257 6.92 11.55 7.64
N GLY A 258 6.83 11.65 6.32
CA GLY A 258 7.56 12.60 5.50
C GLY A 258 6.98 14.01 5.54
N SER A 259 5.72 14.14 5.96
CA SER A 259 5.07 15.41 6.26
C SER A 259 5.41 15.91 7.67
N GLY A 260 5.59 17.22 7.83
CA GLY A 260 5.89 17.87 9.10
C GLY A 260 7.37 18.30 9.23
N PRO A 261 7.98 18.19 10.43
CA PRO A 261 9.37 18.61 10.64
C PRO A 261 10.36 17.74 9.85
N GLY A 262 11.57 18.25 9.61
CA GLY A 262 12.65 17.49 8.95
C GLY A 262 13.04 16.21 9.71
N LEU A 263 13.80 15.32 9.07
CA LEU A 263 14.26 14.05 9.64
C LEU A 263 14.91 14.24 11.02
N PHE A 264 15.86 15.18 11.12
CA PHE A 264 16.64 15.34 12.34
C PHE A 264 15.78 15.86 13.51
N GLN A 265 14.89 16.80 13.22
CA GLN A 265 13.95 17.31 14.23
C GLN A 265 12.90 16.27 14.63
N SER A 266 12.44 15.44 13.67
CA SER A 266 11.51 14.34 13.95
C SER A 266 12.12 13.31 14.91
N LEU A 267 13.39 12.94 14.69
CA LEU A 267 14.12 12.06 15.59
C LEU A 267 14.34 12.67 16.98
N ALA A 268 14.72 13.94 17.03
CA ALA A 268 14.89 14.64 18.30
C ALA A 268 13.59 14.65 19.13
N ASN A 269 12.45 14.96 18.48
CA ASN A 269 11.14 14.93 19.13
C ASN A 269 10.75 13.52 19.58
N LEU A 270 11.00 12.51 18.75
CA LEU A 270 10.70 11.11 19.08
C LEU A 270 11.45 10.68 20.34
N PHE A 271 12.77 10.90 20.37
CA PHE A 271 13.56 10.53 21.54
C PHE A 271 13.22 11.38 22.76
N ALA A 272 12.82 12.64 22.58
CA ALA A 272 12.32 13.45 23.68
C ALA A 272 11.05 12.87 24.30
N ILE A 273 10.15 12.29 23.51
CA ILE A 273 8.93 11.65 23.99
C ILE A 273 9.24 10.30 24.63
N GLU A 274 10.01 9.44 23.95
CA GLU A 274 10.26 8.07 24.41
C GLU A 274 11.19 8.01 25.63
N LEU A 275 12.14 8.95 25.71
CA LEU A 275 13.21 8.93 26.70
C LEU A 275 13.11 10.08 27.72
N GLU A 276 12.16 11.01 27.54
CA GLU A 276 12.01 12.24 28.34
C GLU A 276 13.27 13.13 28.31
N TRP A 277 13.99 13.13 27.18
CA TRP A 277 15.27 13.83 27.01
C TRP A 277 15.18 15.05 26.09
N ASN A 278 15.79 16.17 26.48
CA ASN A 278 15.89 17.35 25.60
C ASN A 278 17.02 17.17 24.57
N LEU A 279 16.73 16.50 23.46
CA LEU A 279 17.65 16.34 22.32
C LEU A 279 17.44 17.43 21.26
N THR A 280 18.52 17.87 20.64
CA THR A 280 18.47 18.79 19.49
C THR A 280 18.53 18.04 18.16
N ALA A 281 18.13 18.68 17.05
CA ALA A 281 18.28 18.11 15.71
C ALA A 281 19.74 17.74 15.38
N ASN A 282 20.72 18.53 15.86
CA ASN A 282 22.13 18.21 15.67
C ASN A 282 22.54 16.92 16.41
N ASP A 283 22.01 16.69 17.61
CA ASP A 283 22.28 15.45 18.36
C ASP A 283 21.72 14.22 17.60
N ALA A 284 20.54 14.34 17.00
CA ALA A 284 19.95 13.30 16.16
C ALA A 284 20.78 13.02 14.89
N SER A 285 21.30 14.06 14.24
CA SER A 285 22.22 13.92 13.08
C SER A 285 23.50 13.18 13.46
N GLN A 286 24.11 13.52 14.60
CA GLN A 286 25.29 12.83 15.12
C GLN A 286 24.99 11.37 15.50
N TRP A 287 23.81 11.11 16.07
CA TRP A 287 23.35 9.75 16.34
C TRP A 287 23.24 8.91 15.07
N LEU A 288 22.56 9.40 14.02
CA LEU A 288 22.45 8.68 12.74
C LEU A 288 23.82 8.36 12.12
N ARG A 289 24.79 9.29 12.19
CA ARG A 289 26.15 9.03 11.72
C ARG A 289 26.79 7.84 12.45
N ARG A 290 26.67 7.79 13.78
CA ARG A 290 27.19 6.67 14.60
C ARG A 290 26.47 5.36 14.27
N MET A 291 25.15 5.41 14.09
CA MET A 291 24.36 4.26 13.68
C MET A 291 24.79 3.69 12.32
N SER A 292 25.43 4.49 11.47
CA SER A 292 25.83 4.07 10.12
C SER A 292 27.17 3.30 10.04
N THR A 293 28.01 3.33 11.07
CA THR A 293 29.39 2.80 11.02
C THR A 293 29.76 1.75 12.09
N GLY A 294 28.83 1.31 12.95
CA GLY A 294 29.13 0.41 14.08
C GLY A 294 29.13 -1.10 13.76
N PRO A 295 30.01 -1.92 14.36
CA PRO A 295 30.19 -3.33 14.00
C PRO A 295 29.14 -4.33 14.55
N VAL A 296 28.31 -3.95 15.54
CA VAL A 296 27.44 -4.90 16.27
C VAL A 296 25.96 -4.48 16.20
N GLY A 297 25.06 -5.44 15.98
CA GLY A 297 23.59 -5.27 16.04
C GLY A 297 22.88 -5.11 14.68
N PRO A 298 21.52 -5.13 14.65
CA PRO A 298 20.73 -4.97 13.42
C PRO A 298 21.01 -3.63 12.75
N ALA A 299 20.95 -3.55 11.42
CA ALA A 299 21.01 -2.27 10.71
C ALA A 299 19.76 -1.43 11.01
N LEU A 300 19.94 -0.11 11.15
CA LEU A 300 18.83 0.83 11.30
C LEU A 300 18.23 1.09 9.93
N LEU A 301 16.93 0.85 9.78
CA LEU A 301 16.19 1.13 8.56
C LEU A 301 15.15 2.23 8.82
N LEU A 302 15.36 3.40 8.24
CA LEU A 302 14.39 4.51 8.28
C LEU A 302 13.35 4.29 7.18
N ALA A 303 12.09 4.10 7.55
CA ALA A 303 10.95 3.96 6.64
C ALA A 303 10.14 5.26 6.64
N ILE A 304 10.29 6.11 5.62
CA ILE A 304 9.73 7.47 5.62
C ILE A 304 8.59 7.58 4.61
N ASP A 305 7.37 7.77 5.11
CA ASP A 305 6.17 7.76 4.27
C ASP A 305 5.83 9.14 3.70
N ASP A 306 5.62 9.22 2.39
CA ASP A 306 5.15 10.37 1.64
C ASP A 306 6.09 11.60 1.68
N VAL A 307 7.34 11.39 1.26
CA VAL A 307 8.32 12.47 1.14
C VAL A 307 8.02 13.32 -0.09
N GLU A 308 7.77 14.60 0.13
CA GLU A 308 7.55 15.58 -0.94
C GLU A 308 8.80 16.45 -1.20
N PRO A 309 9.12 16.73 -2.48
CA PRO A 309 10.22 17.63 -2.83
C PRO A 309 10.02 19.05 -2.26
N GLY A 310 11.10 19.63 -1.72
CA GLY A 310 11.09 20.98 -1.15
C GLY A 310 10.62 21.06 0.31
N THR A 311 10.27 19.94 0.93
CA THR A 311 10.02 19.85 2.38
C THR A 311 11.33 19.84 3.16
N SER A 312 11.27 20.18 4.45
CA SER A 312 12.40 20.02 5.37
C SER A 312 12.89 18.56 5.45
N MET A 313 11.97 17.59 5.34
CA MET A 313 12.33 16.17 5.27
C MET A 313 13.23 15.87 4.07
N ALA A 314 12.85 16.35 2.87
CA ALA A 314 13.67 16.15 1.67
C ALA A 314 15.04 16.83 1.78
N ALA A 315 15.13 18.00 2.42
CA ALA A 315 16.40 18.71 2.65
C ALA A 315 17.32 17.93 3.61
N ASP A 316 16.80 17.45 4.73
CA ASP A 316 17.58 16.67 5.71
C ASP A 316 18.07 15.33 5.12
N LEU A 317 17.26 14.71 4.24
CA LEU A 317 17.66 13.48 3.54
C LEU A 317 18.79 13.73 2.54
N GLU A 318 18.77 14.87 1.85
CA GLU A 318 19.86 15.28 0.96
C GLU A 318 21.14 15.60 1.75
N GLU A 319 21.01 16.23 2.92
CA GLU A 319 22.13 16.41 3.85
C GLU A 319 22.68 15.03 4.25
N LEU A 320 21.84 14.13 4.78
CA LEU A 320 22.24 12.78 5.18
C LEU A 320 22.97 12.04 4.05
N ALA A 321 22.45 12.10 2.81
CA ALA A 321 23.07 11.46 1.65
C ALA A 321 24.46 12.04 1.32
N THR A 322 24.64 13.35 1.47
CA THR A 322 25.93 14.04 1.27
C THR A 322 26.98 13.56 2.26
N LEU A 323 26.57 13.17 3.46
CA LEU A 323 27.44 12.68 4.53
C LEU A 323 27.93 11.24 4.31
N ARG A 324 27.41 10.54 3.28
CA ARG A 324 27.79 9.17 2.92
C ARG A 324 27.73 8.22 4.13
N PRO A 325 26.54 7.97 4.69
CA PRO A 325 26.39 7.04 5.80
C PRO A 325 26.89 5.66 5.40
N GLY A 326 27.45 4.92 6.35
CA GLY A 326 27.89 3.55 6.12
C GLY A 326 26.72 2.56 5.97
N ASN A 327 27.07 1.30 5.69
CA ASN A 327 26.12 0.28 5.23
C ASN A 327 25.17 -0.27 6.31
N THR A 328 25.25 0.24 7.54
CA THR A 328 24.37 -0.16 8.66
C THR A 328 23.23 0.82 8.91
N LEU A 329 23.09 1.83 8.04
CA LEU A 329 21.95 2.73 7.96
C LEU A 329 21.35 2.65 6.55
N ASN A 330 20.07 2.31 6.46
CA ASN A 330 19.31 2.29 5.22
C ASN A 330 18.11 3.24 5.35
N VAL A 331 17.69 3.79 4.22
CA VAL A 331 16.51 4.64 4.09
C VAL A 331 15.64 4.07 2.99
N ILE A 332 14.40 3.72 3.32
CA ILE A 332 13.33 3.47 2.35
C ILE A 332 12.33 4.61 2.49
N LEU A 333 12.05 5.31 1.41
CA LEU A 333 11.06 6.37 1.40
C LEU A 333 10.02 6.16 0.31
N THR A 334 8.80 6.62 0.53
CA THR A 334 7.76 6.63 -0.49
C THR A 334 7.58 8.03 -1.05
N THR A 335 7.28 8.12 -2.34
CA THR A 335 6.92 9.37 -2.99
C THR A 335 6.04 9.10 -4.20
N ASN A 336 5.37 10.11 -4.73
CA ASN A 336 4.61 9.98 -5.96
C ASN A 336 5.46 10.11 -7.22
N ARG A 337 6.56 10.88 -7.14
CA ARG A 337 7.45 11.14 -8.28
C ARG A 337 8.92 11.20 -7.85
N ALA A 338 9.67 10.12 -8.05
CA ALA A 338 11.07 10.01 -7.62
C ALA A 338 11.98 11.00 -8.34
N VAL A 339 11.68 11.32 -9.61
CA VAL A 339 12.49 12.22 -10.45
C VAL A 339 12.76 13.57 -9.76
N ARG A 340 11.84 14.06 -8.93
CA ARG A 340 11.96 15.34 -8.23
C ARG A 340 12.80 15.29 -6.96
N LEU A 341 13.11 14.10 -6.46
CA LEU A 341 14.02 13.88 -5.33
C LEU A 341 15.42 13.49 -5.79
N ILE A 342 15.54 12.84 -6.95
CA ILE A 342 16.83 12.35 -7.48
C ILE A 342 17.54 13.36 -8.40
N LYS A 343 16.84 14.41 -8.87
CA LYS A 343 17.41 15.48 -9.70
C LYS A 343 17.37 16.82 -8.98
N ALA A 344 18.46 17.58 -9.09
CA ALA A 344 18.52 18.94 -8.58
C ALA A 344 17.52 19.86 -9.30
N GLN A 345 17.30 21.08 -8.77
CA GLN A 345 16.37 22.05 -9.36
C GLN A 345 16.67 22.39 -10.83
N ASN A 346 17.93 22.27 -11.26
CA ASN A 346 18.33 22.48 -12.65
C ASN A 346 17.87 21.34 -13.61
N GLY A 347 17.34 20.23 -13.08
CA GLY A 347 16.87 19.06 -13.82
C GLY A 347 17.96 18.23 -14.51
N ARG A 348 19.24 18.60 -14.36
CA ARG A 348 20.38 18.03 -15.09
C ARG A 348 21.31 17.23 -14.18
N THR A 349 21.60 17.73 -12.99
CA THR A 349 22.51 17.07 -12.04
C THR A 349 21.73 16.16 -11.10
N GLN A 350 22.28 14.99 -10.80
CA GLN A 350 21.74 14.13 -9.74
C GLN A 350 21.92 14.81 -8.38
N THR A 351 20.99 14.54 -7.47
CA THR A 351 21.13 14.87 -6.04
C THR A 351 22.00 13.82 -5.36
N ALA A 352 22.49 14.10 -4.16
CA ALA A 352 23.23 13.12 -3.37
C ALA A 352 22.38 11.89 -3.03
N VAL A 353 21.07 12.07 -2.82
CA VAL A 353 20.11 10.97 -2.74
C VAL A 353 20.07 10.22 -4.08
N GLY A 354 19.90 10.93 -5.20
CA GLY A 354 19.80 10.36 -6.54
C GLY A 354 20.97 9.47 -6.94
N ASP A 355 22.20 9.90 -6.63
CA ASP A 355 23.44 9.13 -6.88
C ASP A 355 23.46 7.76 -6.16
N ARG A 356 22.62 7.58 -5.12
CA ARG A 356 22.64 6.43 -4.20
C ARG A 356 21.29 5.72 -4.11
N ALA A 357 20.29 6.20 -4.85
CA ALA A 357 18.93 5.73 -4.76
C ALA A 357 18.67 4.60 -5.77
N LYS A 358 18.07 3.51 -5.28
CA LYS A 358 17.36 2.56 -6.13
C LYS A 358 15.87 2.93 -6.17
N VAL A 359 15.31 3.15 -7.35
CA VAL A 359 13.87 3.38 -7.50
C VAL A 359 13.15 2.06 -7.74
N ILE A 360 12.06 1.84 -7.01
CA ILE A 360 11.14 0.70 -7.14
C ILE A 360 9.76 1.27 -7.43
N GLU A 361 9.21 0.93 -8.58
CA GLU A 361 7.85 1.36 -8.94
C GLU A 361 6.79 0.46 -8.33
N ILE A 362 5.65 1.06 -7.95
CA ILE A 362 4.47 0.36 -7.45
C ILE A 362 3.20 0.91 -8.11
N GLY A 363 2.63 0.10 -8.99
CA GLY A 363 1.35 0.34 -9.67
C GLY A 363 0.21 -0.51 -9.08
N PRO A 364 -0.81 -0.84 -9.88
CA PRO A 364 -1.83 -1.83 -9.54
C PRO A 364 -1.21 -3.16 -9.08
N LEU A 365 -1.97 -3.96 -8.33
CA LEU A 365 -1.56 -5.30 -7.90
C LEU A 365 -1.28 -6.18 -9.13
N ARG A 366 -0.08 -6.75 -9.24
CA ARG A 366 0.18 -7.77 -10.26
C ARG A 366 -0.72 -8.99 -10.04
N LEU A 367 -0.88 -9.85 -11.05
CA LEU A 367 -1.75 -11.03 -10.96
C LEU A 367 -1.48 -11.89 -9.70
N GLU A 368 -0.21 -12.17 -9.38
CA GLU A 368 0.18 -12.94 -8.19
C GLU A 368 -0.14 -12.21 -6.87
N GLU A 369 0.00 -10.87 -6.86
CA GLU A 369 -0.37 -10.02 -5.73
C GLU A 369 -1.90 -9.98 -5.56
N PHE A 370 -2.65 -9.93 -6.67
CA PHE A 370 -4.11 -9.96 -6.66
C PHE A 370 -4.65 -11.30 -6.16
N GLN A 371 -4.08 -12.44 -6.59
CA GLN A 371 -4.42 -13.75 -6.04
C GLN A 371 -4.15 -13.86 -4.54
N SER A 372 -3.13 -13.15 -4.04
CA SER A 372 -2.85 -13.04 -2.60
C SER A 372 -3.88 -12.14 -1.90
N ALA A 373 -4.29 -11.05 -2.54
CA ALA A 373 -5.36 -10.18 -2.04
C ALA A 373 -6.73 -10.90 -1.99
N GLN A 374 -7.07 -11.73 -2.99
CA GLN A 374 -8.26 -12.57 -2.98
C GLN A 374 -8.27 -13.52 -1.77
N ARG A 375 -7.13 -14.15 -1.46
CA ARG A 375 -6.99 -15.00 -0.26
C ARG A 375 -7.14 -14.20 1.04
N ALA A 376 -6.59 -12.98 1.10
CA ALA A 376 -6.76 -12.11 2.26
C ALA A 376 -8.22 -11.69 2.46
N LEU A 377 -8.94 -11.38 1.38
CA LEU A 377 -10.36 -11.00 1.40
C LEU A 377 -11.29 -12.18 1.70
N ALA A 378 -10.93 -13.41 1.30
CA ALA A 378 -11.68 -14.61 1.63
C ALA A 378 -11.75 -14.86 3.15
N ASN A 379 -10.69 -14.49 3.91
CA ASN A 379 -10.72 -14.53 5.38
C ASN A 379 -11.75 -13.58 6.00
N HIS A 380 -12.26 -12.63 5.21
CA HIS A 380 -13.30 -11.67 5.55
C HIS A 380 -14.62 -11.95 4.83
N LYS A 381 -14.81 -13.19 4.33
CA LYS A 381 -16.01 -13.66 3.60
C LYS A 381 -16.30 -12.87 2.32
N ILE A 382 -15.28 -12.29 1.71
CA ILE A 382 -15.37 -11.61 0.42
C ILE A 382 -14.73 -12.52 -0.63
N HIS A 383 -15.55 -13.05 -1.52
CA HIS A 383 -15.16 -13.96 -2.59
C HIS A 383 -15.37 -13.31 -3.95
N PHE A 384 -14.72 -13.84 -4.97
CA PHE A 384 -14.82 -13.37 -6.35
C PHE A 384 -15.39 -14.49 -7.22
N GLN A 385 -16.23 -14.11 -8.18
CA GLN A 385 -16.68 -15.00 -9.24
C GLN A 385 -15.54 -15.29 -10.22
N GLN A 386 -15.69 -16.38 -10.98
CA GLN A 386 -14.80 -16.72 -12.08
C GLN A 386 -14.70 -15.54 -13.06
N GLY A 387 -13.47 -15.23 -13.48
CA GLY A 387 -13.16 -14.15 -14.40
C GLY A 387 -12.66 -12.87 -13.73
N ALA A 388 -12.68 -12.78 -12.40
CA ALA A 388 -12.24 -11.58 -11.69
C ALA A 388 -10.77 -11.23 -11.92
N GLU A 389 -9.92 -12.20 -12.26
CA GLU A 389 -8.52 -12.00 -12.65
C GLU A 389 -8.34 -11.19 -13.94
N TYR A 390 -9.38 -11.11 -14.78
CA TYR A 390 -9.39 -10.29 -16.00
C TYR A 390 -9.86 -8.85 -15.74
N ALA A 391 -10.47 -8.57 -14.59
CA ALA A 391 -10.92 -7.23 -14.22
C ALA A 391 -9.79 -6.44 -13.57
N VAL A 392 -9.03 -5.71 -14.39
CA VAL A 392 -7.87 -4.92 -13.96
C VAL A 392 -8.19 -3.92 -12.85
N ASP A 393 -9.41 -3.41 -12.77
CA ASP A 393 -9.79 -2.43 -11.76
C ASP A 393 -9.78 -3.01 -10.33
N TYR A 394 -10.03 -4.31 -10.15
CA TYR A 394 -9.88 -4.95 -8.84
C TYR A 394 -8.44 -5.02 -8.37
N ARG A 395 -7.47 -4.81 -9.27
CA ARG A 395 -6.07 -4.74 -8.89
C ARG A 395 -5.71 -3.40 -8.25
N ALA A 396 -6.58 -2.40 -8.28
CA ALA A 396 -6.34 -1.16 -7.55
C ALA A 396 -6.57 -1.38 -6.04
N PRO A 397 -5.55 -1.20 -5.17
CA PRO A 397 -5.69 -1.46 -3.74
C PRO A 397 -6.80 -0.66 -3.06
N TRP A 398 -7.06 0.57 -3.54
CA TRP A 398 -8.11 1.42 -3.00
C TRP A 398 -9.52 0.88 -3.27
N VAL A 399 -9.73 0.23 -4.41
CA VAL A 399 -11.00 -0.41 -4.77
C VAL A 399 -11.27 -1.56 -3.79
N LEU A 400 -10.28 -2.44 -3.59
CA LEU A 400 -10.40 -3.56 -2.66
C LEU A 400 -10.58 -3.09 -1.22
N ARG A 401 -9.90 -2.01 -0.81
CA ARG A 401 -10.10 -1.42 0.51
C ARG A 401 -11.51 -0.88 0.68
N THR A 402 -12.03 -0.15 -0.30
CA THR A 402 -13.39 0.40 -0.27
C THR A 402 -14.43 -0.71 -0.14
N ILE A 403 -14.26 -1.82 -0.88
CA ILE A 403 -15.13 -3.00 -0.80
C ILE A 403 -15.06 -3.66 0.57
N TYR A 404 -13.85 -3.82 1.13
CA TYR A 404 -13.66 -4.40 2.45
C TYR A 404 -14.34 -3.56 3.54
N ASP A 405 -14.17 -2.24 3.54
CA ASP A 405 -14.78 -1.36 4.54
C ASP A 405 -16.30 -1.39 4.45
N ASP A 406 -16.84 -1.40 3.22
CA ASP A 406 -18.27 -1.54 2.98
C ASP A 406 -18.81 -2.85 3.55
N ALA A 407 -18.13 -3.96 3.24
CA ALA A 407 -18.52 -5.27 3.71
C ALA A 407 -18.49 -5.36 5.24
N ALA A 408 -17.45 -4.82 5.87
CA ALA A 408 -17.30 -4.78 7.33
C ALA A 408 -18.39 -3.91 7.99
N SER A 409 -18.82 -2.83 7.35
CA SER A 409 -19.87 -1.93 7.86
C SER A 409 -21.28 -2.48 7.70
N ASN A 410 -21.49 -3.42 6.77
CA ASN A 410 -22.82 -3.84 6.36
C ASN A 410 -23.32 -5.00 7.24
N PRO A 411 -24.42 -4.82 8.00
CA PRO A 411 -24.95 -5.85 8.90
C PRO A 411 -25.26 -7.17 8.21
N ARG A 412 -25.59 -7.13 6.91
CA ARG A 412 -25.89 -8.33 6.11
C ARG A 412 -24.72 -9.31 6.09
N TYR A 413 -23.48 -8.83 6.11
CA TYR A 413 -22.28 -9.68 6.02
C TYR A 413 -21.71 -10.05 7.40
N GLN A 414 -22.34 -9.58 8.48
CA GLN A 414 -22.01 -10.02 9.84
C GLN A 414 -22.60 -11.42 10.13
N ASP A 415 -23.60 -11.86 9.38
CA ASP A 415 -24.17 -13.20 9.46
C ASP A 415 -23.10 -14.26 9.14
N PRO A 416 -22.83 -15.25 10.04
CA PRO A 416 -21.94 -16.38 9.83
C PRO A 416 -22.16 -17.13 8.51
N ASP A 417 -23.42 -17.27 8.08
CA ASP A 417 -23.80 -18.08 6.92
C ASP A 417 -23.87 -17.27 5.61
N SER A 418 -23.55 -15.97 5.69
CA SER A 418 -23.53 -15.07 4.54
C SER A 418 -22.11 -14.78 4.08
N ALA A 419 -21.93 -14.55 2.78
CA ALA A 419 -20.69 -14.06 2.21
C ALA A 419 -20.97 -13.07 1.08
N MET A 420 -20.04 -12.16 0.84
CA MET A 420 -20.09 -11.26 -0.31
C MET A 420 -19.42 -11.94 -1.50
N LEU A 421 -20.16 -12.13 -2.59
CA LEU A 421 -19.63 -12.67 -3.84
C LEU A 421 -19.56 -11.54 -4.89
N LEU A 422 -18.34 -11.12 -5.22
CA LEU A 422 -18.08 -10.04 -6.17
C LEU A 422 -18.12 -10.56 -7.61
N PRO A 423 -18.78 -9.85 -8.53
CA PRO A 423 -18.78 -10.19 -9.95
C PRO A 423 -17.41 -9.96 -10.59
N PRO A 424 -17.12 -10.48 -11.80
CA PRO A 424 -15.82 -10.31 -12.46
C PRO A 424 -15.70 -8.92 -13.14
N MET A 425 -16.24 -7.88 -12.51
CA MET A 425 -16.30 -6.51 -13.02
C MET A 425 -16.73 -5.56 -11.90
N LEU A 426 -16.30 -4.29 -11.95
CA LEU A 426 -16.82 -3.30 -11.00
C LEU A 426 -18.26 -2.91 -11.31
N GLY A 427 -19.03 -2.64 -10.24
CA GLY A 427 -20.43 -2.22 -10.29
C GLY A 427 -20.72 -0.95 -9.50
N LEU A 428 -21.99 -0.53 -9.55
CA LEU A 428 -22.48 0.68 -8.88
C LEU A 428 -22.36 0.59 -7.35
N GLU A 429 -22.21 -0.61 -6.80
CA GLU A 429 -21.96 -0.88 -5.39
C GLU A 429 -20.69 -0.17 -4.89
N LEU A 430 -19.66 -0.02 -5.74
CA LEU A 430 -18.44 0.72 -5.39
C LEU A 430 -18.75 2.20 -5.11
N VAL A 431 -19.63 2.83 -5.91
CA VAL A 431 -19.99 4.24 -5.71
C VAL A 431 -20.85 4.41 -4.47
N GLN A 432 -21.75 3.46 -4.19
CA GLN A 432 -22.51 3.45 -2.94
C GLN A 432 -21.62 3.28 -1.71
N ALA A 433 -20.64 2.37 -1.78
CA ALA A 433 -19.65 2.17 -0.73
C ALA A 433 -18.85 3.44 -0.45
N ALA A 434 -18.39 4.13 -1.51
CA ALA A 434 -17.72 5.41 -1.38
C ALA A 434 -18.61 6.46 -0.69
N ARG A 435 -19.88 6.60 -1.12
CA ARG A 435 -20.83 7.54 -0.50
C ARG A 435 -21.00 7.32 1.00
N ARG A 436 -21.18 6.06 1.41
CA ARG A 436 -21.33 5.70 2.82
C ARG A 436 -20.06 6.00 3.62
N SER A 437 -18.90 5.67 3.05
CA SER A 437 -17.59 5.81 3.73
C SER A 437 -17.20 7.26 3.98
N TYR A 438 -17.63 8.20 3.13
CA TYR A 438 -17.24 9.61 3.20
C TYR A 438 -18.38 10.57 3.56
N ALA A 439 -19.55 10.05 3.94
CA ALA A 439 -20.76 10.86 4.21
C ALA A 439 -20.55 11.94 5.30
N HIS A 440 -19.65 11.71 6.26
CA HIS A 440 -19.34 12.63 7.35
C HIS A 440 -18.32 13.72 6.98
N GLN A 441 -17.72 13.69 5.79
CA GLN A 441 -16.66 14.60 5.37
C GLN A 441 -17.17 15.69 4.40
N ALA A 442 -18.13 16.50 4.86
CA ALA A 442 -18.84 17.46 4.01
C ALA A 442 -17.92 18.46 3.25
N ASP A 443 -16.86 18.96 3.90
CA ASP A 443 -15.92 19.91 3.28
C ASP A 443 -15.10 19.25 2.17
N LEU A 444 -14.64 18.01 2.38
CA LEU A 444 -13.96 17.22 1.36
C LEU A 444 -14.87 17.02 0.13
N LEU A 445 -16.09 16.54 0.38
CA LEU A 445 -17.07 16.25 -0.68
C LEU A 445 -17.44 17.53 -1.46
N ARG A 446 -17.62 18.66 -0.77
CA ARG A 446 -17.86 19.94 -1.41
C ARG A 446 -16.71 20.34 -2.33
N GLY A 447 -15.47 20.24 -1.86
CA GLY A 447 -14.30 20.56 -2.67
C GLY A 447 -14.20 19.68 -3.92
N TYR A 448 -14.43 18.38 -3.78
CA TYR A 448 -14.44 17.45 -4.91
C TYR A 448 -15.60 17.66 -5.87
N ARG A 449 -16.79 18.06 -5.40
CA ARG A 449 -17.91 18.42 -6.28
C ARG A 449 -17.60 19.59 -7.20
N VAL A 450 -16.89 20.61 -6.69
CA VAL A 450 -16.45 21.75 -7.50
C VAL A 450 -15.47 21.29 -8.57
N LEU A 451 -14.50 20.43 -8.23
CA LEU A 451 -13.57 19.83 -9.19
C LEU A 451 -14.25 18.96 -10.24
N ALA A 452 -15.24 18.16 -9.83
CA ALA A 452 -16.03 17.32 -10.72
C ALA A 452 -16.77 18.17 -11.77
N ARG A 453 -17.40 19.28 -11.36
CA ARG A 453 -18.05 20.21 -12.29
C ARG A 453 -17.08 20.80 -13.31
N CYS A 454 -15.88 21.21 -12.88
CA CYS A 454 -14.83 21.66 -13.79
C CYS A 454 -14.38 20.56 -14.76
N THR A 455 -14.31 19.30 -14.28
CA THR A 455 -13.96 18.15 -15.12
C THR A 455 -15.00 17.92 -16.23
N LEU A 456 -16.29 18.05 -15.91
CA LEU A 456 -17.38 17.90 -16.88
C LEU A 456 -17.46 19.08 -17.86
N ALA A 457 -17.09 20.28 -17.41
CA ALA A 457 -17.06 21.48 -18.25
C ALA A 457 -15.81 21.61 -19.12
N ASP A 458 -14.76 20.79 -18.89
CA ASP A 458 -13.52 20.84 -19.67
C ASP A 458 -13.75 20.33 -21.10
N GLU A 459 -13.71 21.24 -22.08
CA GLU A 459 -13.78 20.95 -23.51
C GLU A 459 -12.43 20.99 -24.21
N GLY A 460 -11.35 21.27 -23.46
CA GLY A 460 -10.05 21.42 -24.08
C GLY A 460 -9.44 20.07 -24.46
N ALA A 461 -8.82 20.03 -25.64
CA ALA A 461 -8.10 18.85 -26.11
C ALA A 461 -6.98 18.47 -25.13
N ARG A 462 -6.85 17.17 -24.86
CA ARG A 462 -5.76 16.59 -24.07
C ARG A 462 -4.63 16.16 -25.00
N SER A 463 -3.39 16.27 -24.54
CA SER A 463 -2.30 15.55 -25.20
C SER A 463 -2.55 14.04 -25.15
N ALA A 464 -1.95 13.29 -26.06
CA ALA A 464 -2.03 11.82 -26.06
C ALA A 464 -1.53 11.24 -24.73
N GLU A 465 -0.48 11.85 -24.15
CA GLU A 465 0.07 11.48 -22.86
C GLU A 465 -0.95 11.68 -21.73
N LEU A 466 -1.64 12.82 -21.70
CA LEU A 466 -2.67 13.08 -20.67
C LEU A 466 -3.92 12.23 -20.89
N ALA A 467 -4.30 11.93 -22.13
CA ALA A 467 -5.41 11.04 -22.44
C ALA A 467 -5.16 9.64 -21.86
N LEU A 468 -3.95 9.09 -22.02
CA LEU A 468 -3.55 7.80 -21.46
C LEU A 468 -3.51 7.82 -19.92
N ALA A 469 -3.10 8.94 -19.31
CA ALA A 469 -3.17 9.07 -17.85
C ALA A 469 -4.63 9.11 -17.35
N ALA A 470 -5.53 9.78 -18.10
CA ALA A 470 -6.93 9.93 -17.75
C ALA A 470 -7.78 8.67 -18.00
N SER A 471 -7.31 7.74 -18.83
CA SER A 471 -7.95 6.42 -18.99
C SER A 471 -7.68 5.47 -17.82
N ASN A 472 -6.62 5.73 -17.03
CA ASN A 472 -6.17 4.85 -15.95
C ASN A 472 -6.26 5.48 -14.55
N GLY A 473 -6.71 6.74 -14.46
CA GLY A 473 -6.86 7.44 -13.19
C GLY A 473 -7.56 8.79 -13.32
N PHE A 474 -7.99 9.35 -12.19
CA PHE A 474 -8.62 10.66 -12.17
C PHE A 474 -7.60 11.79 -12.29
N VAL A 475 -7.78 12.63 -13.31
CA VAL A 475 -6.92 13.79 -13.56
C VAL A 475 -7.78 14.96 -14.01
N VAL A 476 -7.57 16.13 -13.39
CA VAL A 476 -8.27 17.39 -13.72
C VAL A 476 -7.24 18.39 -14.23
N ARG A 477 -7.49 19.03 -15.36
CA ARG A 477 -6.58 20.07 -15.89
C ARG A 477 -6.70 21.35 -15.09
N GLN A 478 -5.57 21.97 -14.73
CA GLN A 478 -5.58 23.26 -14.03
C GLN A 478 -6.15 24.40 -14.89
N ASP A 479 -6.04 24.28 -16.21
CA ASP A 479 -6.61 25.25 -17.16
C ASP A 479 -8.15 25.22 -17.14
N ALA A 480 -8.75 24.08 -16.77
CA ALA A 480 -10.20 23.92 -16.70
C ALA A 480 -10.81 24.41 -15.37
N LEU A 481 -9.99 24.86 -14.42
CA LEU A 481 -10.46 25.29 -13.11
C LEU A 481 -11.07 26.69 -13.16
N SER A 482 -12.29 26.81 -12.64
CA SER A 482 -12.93 28.08 -12.29
C SER A 482 -12.22 28.74 -11.09
N ASP A 483 -12.53 30.02 -10.83
CA ASP A 483 -11.97 30.72 -9.66
C ASP A 483 -12.37 30.07 -8.34
N GLU A 484 -13.62 29.60 -8.23
CA GLU A 484 -14.08 28.82 -7.08
C GLU A 484 -13.27 27.53 -6.93
N ALA A 485 -13.03 26.82 -8.04
CA ALA A 485 -12.26 25.59 -8.03
C ALA A 485 -10.80 25.81 -7.60
N ARG A 486 -10.17 26.93 -7.98
CA ARG A 486 -8.81 27.26 -7.53
C ARG A 486 -8.72 27.43 -6.01
N HIS A 487 -9.74 28.04 -5.38
CA HIS A 487 -9.81 28.14 -3.93
C HIS A 487 -10.02 26.75 -3.29
N ALA A 488 -10.95 25.96 -3.81
CA ALA A 488 -11.18 24.59 -3.35
C ALA A 488 -9.91 23.71 -3.46
N VAL A 489 -9.12 23.86 -4.53
CA VAL A 489 -7.83 23.15 -4.68
C VAL A 489 -6.84 23.53 -3.58
N ALA A 490 -6.76 24.80 -3.19
CA ALA A 490 -5.86 25.23 -2.13
C ALA A 490 -6.23 24.60 -0.78
N GLU A 491 -7.53 24.57 -0.45
CA GLU A 491 -8.06 23.93 0.76
C GLU A 491 -7.81 22.41 0.74
N LEU A 492 -8.23 21.73 -0.34
CA LEU A 492 -8.02 20.30 -0.51
C LEU A 492 -6.53 19.93 -0.45
N LYS A 493 -5.64 20.76 -1.00
CA LYS A 493 -4.20 20.53 -0.97
C LYS A 493 -3.67 20.62 0.47
N SER A 494 -4.16 21.57 1.27
CA SER A 494 -3.78 21.68 2.69
C SER A 494 -4.22 20.47 3.52
N GLN A 495 -5.30 19.80 3.11
CA GLN A 495 -5.81 18.56 3.71
C GLN A 495 -5.13 17.30 3.15
N GLY A 496 -4.24 17.43 2.15
CA GLY A 496 -3.65 16.29 1.46
C GLY A 496 -4.62 15.54 0.53
N ALA A 497 -5.81 16.10 0.26
CA ALA A 497 -6.87 15.52 -0.55
C ALA A 497 -6.65 15.68 -2.07
N VAL A 498 -5.73 16.54 -2.50
CA VAL A 498 -5.31 16.66 -3.91
C VAL A 498 -3.81 16.88 -4.02
N ARG A 499 -3.25 16.54 -5.18
CA ARG A 499 -1.89 16.95 -5.56
C ARG A 499 -1.88 17.66 -6.90
N THR A 500 -0.90 18.56 -7.05
CA THR A 500 -0.72 19.38 -8.25
C THR A 500 0.66 19.16 -8.84
N TYR A 501 0.76 18.90 -10.14
CA TYR A 501 2.05 18.78 -10.83
C TYR A 501 1.92 18.99 -12.34
N ARG A 502 3.06 19.20 -13.01
CA ARG A 502 3.17 19.22 -14.48
C ARG A 502 3.26 17.80 -15.02
N HIS A 503 2.25 17.37 -15.78
CA HIS A 503 2.20 16.07 -16.44
C HIS A 503 3.25 15.96 -17.55
N ALA A 504 3.60 14.72 -17.96
CA ALA A 504 4.59 14.48 -19.02
C ALA A 504 4.19 15.10 -20.37
N GLY A 505 2.88 15.16 -20.63
CA GLY A 505 2.28 15.86 -21.78
C GLY A 505 2.42 17.39 -21.76
N SER A 506 3.03 17.95 -20.71
CA SER A 506 3.16 19.39 -20.48
C SER A 506 1.83 20.09 -20.17
N GLU A 507 0.89 19.42 -19.52
CA GLU A 507 -0.26 20.07 -18.88
C GLU A 507 -0.07 20.13 -17.37
N ASP A 508 -0.52 21.21 -16.73
CA ASP A 508 -0.61 21.26 -15.28
C ASP A 508 -1.92 20.61 -14.84
N VAL A 509 -1.81 19.67 -13.89
CA VAL A 509 -2.93 18.85 -13.47
C VAL A 509 -3.13 18.88 -11.96
N VAL A 510 -4.36 18.57 -11.55
CA VAL A 510 -4.78 18.26 -10.19
C VAL A 510 -5.22 16.80 -10.16
N VAL A 511 -4.68 16.03 -9.23
CA VAL A 511 -5.00 14.61 -9.05
C VAL A 511 -5.64 14.42 -7.67
N PRO A 512 -6.88 13.93 -7.59
CA PRO A 512 -7.50 13.54 -6.33
C PRO A 512 -6.69 12.43 -5.65
N THR A 513 -6.41 12.59 -4.35
CA THR A 513 -5.72 11.55 -3.56
C THR A 513 -6.70 10.61 -2.87
N ILE A 514 -8.00 10.89 -2.93
CA ILE A 514 -9.11 10.04 -2.47
C ILE A 514 -10.05 9.74 -3.65
N PRO A 515 -9.66 8.84 -4.58
CA PRO A 515 -10.41 8.51 -5.80
C PRO A 515 -11.84 8.08 -5.55
N ALA A 516 -12.13 7.32 -4.48
CA ALA A 516 -13.47 6.85 -4.16
C ALA A 516 -14.45 8.02 -3.90
N ALA A 517 -14.05 9.00 -3.10
CA ALA A 517 -14.86 10.19 -2.83
C ALA A 517 -15.03 11.05 -4.09
N PHE A 518 -13.96 11.24 -4.88
CA PHE A 518 -14.05 11.97 -6.15
C PHE A 518 -14.96 11.29 -7.17
N LEU A 519 -14.89 9.95 -7.30
CA LEU A 519 -15.78 9.13 -8.13
C LEU A 519 -17.26 9.38 -7.77
N SER A 520 -17.58 9.39 -6.48
CA SER A 520 -18.94 9.66 -5.99
C SER A 520 -19.43 11.06 -6.39
N GLU A 521 -18.61 12.08 -6.17
CA GLU A 521 -18.98 13.47 -6.47
C GLU A 521 -19.02 13.74 -7.97
N LEU A 522 -18.20 13.05 -8.77
CA LEU A 522 -18.25 13.13 -10.23
C LEU A 522 -19.53 12.52 -10.79
N ALA A 523 -19.98 11.37 -10.26
CA ALA A 523 -21.27 10.79 -10.62
C ALA A 523 -22.45 11.68 -10.20
N ASP A 524 -22.38 12.33 -9.04
CA ASP A 524 -23.43 13.25 -8.60
C ASP A 524 -23.50 14.51 -9.46
N ALA A 525 -22.35 15.12 -9.76
CA ALA A 525 -22.27 16.30 -10.63
C ALA A 525 -22.72 15.98 -12.08
N ALA A 526 -22.37 14.81 -12.60
CA ALA A 526 -22.84 14.37 -13.91
C ALA A 526 -24.36 14.15 -13.91
N GLY A 527 -24.93 13.63 -12.81
CA GLY A 527 -26.38 13.47 -12.65
C GLY A 527 -27.13 14.80 -12.62
N ASP A 528 -26.59 15.82 -11.93
CA ASP A 528 -27.16 17.18 -11.89
C ASP A 528 -27.20 17.81 -13.30
N GLU A 529 -26.09 17.73 -14.03
CA GLU A 529 -25.99 18.27 -15.39
C GLU A 529 -26.88 17.48 -16.37
N LEU A 530 -26.94 16.16 -16.23
CA LEU A 530 -27.83 15.32 -17.02
C LEU A 530 -29.30 15.71 -16.80
N ALA A 531 -29.71 15.97 -15.56
CA ALA A 531 -31.06 16.41 -15.22
C ALA A 531 -31.42 17.71 -15.96
N HIS A 532 -30.49 18.66 -15.96
CA HIS A 532 -30.68 19.95 -16.62
C HIS A 532 -30.84 19.80 -18.14
N ARG A 533 -29.98 19.01 -18.78
CA ARG A 533 -30.02 18.77 -20.23
C ARG A 533 -31.24 17.97 -20.65
N ALA A 534 -31.59 16.94 -19.89
CA ALA A 534 -32.73 16.07 -20.19
C ALA A 534 -34.07 16.81 -20.09
N ALA A 535 -34.15 17.91 -19.34
CA ALA A 535 -35.33 18.77 -19.33
C ALA A 535 -35.54 19.54 -20.65
N VAL A 536 -34.50 19.69 -21.47
CA VAL A 536 -34.54 20.35 -22.79
C VAL A 536 -34.69 19.30 -23.89
N ASP A 537 -33.75 18.36 -23.97
CA ASP A 537 -33.76 17.26 -24.93
C ASP A 537 -33.15 16.00 -24.28
N PRO A 538 -33.98 15.02 -23.89
CA PRO A 538 -33.51 13.77 -23.31
C PRO A 538 -32.54 12.98 -24.19
N GLN A 539 -32.72 13.00 -25.52
CA GLN A 539 -31.89 12.24 -26.43
C GLN A 539 -30.51 12.90 -26.60
N GLU A 540 -30.48 14.23 -26.77
CA GLU A 540 -29.22 14.98 -26.77
C GLU A 540 -28.49 14.83 -25.43
N ALA A 541 -29.21 14.80 -24.30
CA ALA A 541 -28.64 14.58 -22.98
C ALA A 541 -27.94 13.21 -22.86
N GLY A 542 -28.55 12.15 -23.40
CA GLY A 542 -27.93 10.82 -23.49
C GLY A 542 -26.65 10.83 -24.33
N THR A 543 -26.70 11.46 -25.51
CA THR A 543 -25.53 11.61 -26.40
C THR A 543 -24.41 12.40 -25.72
N TRP A 544 -24.73 13.48 -25.03
CA TRP A 544 -23.78 14.27 -24.25
C TRP A 544 -23.10 13.42 -23.17
N LEU A 545 -23.87 12.62 -22.42
CA LEU A 545 -23.33 11.79 -21.35
C LEU A 545 -22.30 10.78 -21.88
N GLY A 546 -22.66 10.06 -22.94
CA GLY A 546 -21.79 9.06 -23.58
C GLY A 546 -20.48 9.67 -24.07
N ASN A 547 -20.56 10.80 -24.80
CA ASN A 547 -19.38 11.49 -25.33
C ASN A 547 -18.52 12.10 -24.23
N ARG A 548 -19.15 12.71 -23.21
CA ARG A 548 -18.42 13.42 -22.14
C ARG A 548 -17.64 12.45 -21.26
N LEU A 549 -18.16 11.25 -21.01
CA LEU A 549 -17.55 10.26 -20.14
C LEU A 549 -16.64 9.26 -20.89
N ALA A 550 -16.56 9.32 -22.22
CA ALA A 550 -15.74 8.41 -23.01
C ALA A 550 -14.24 8.41 -22.64
N ALA A 551 -13.71 9.56 -22.21
CA ALA A 551 -12.31 9.72 -21.83
C ALA A 551 -12.12 9.88 -20.31
N VAL A 552 -13.07 9.44 -19.50
CA VAL A 552 -13.03 9.53 -18.04
C VAL A 552 -12.79 8.14 -17.46
N TYR A 553 -11.80 8.01 -16.57
CA TYR A 553 -11.57 6.78 -15.81
C TYR A 553 -12.87 6.34 -15.10
N LEU A 554 -13.29 5.08 -15.31
CA LEU A 554 -14.57 4.53 -14.84
C LEU A 554 -15.82 5.28 -15.37
N GLY A 555 -15.73 5.89 -16.55
CA GLY A 555 -16.80 6.66 -17.18
C GLY A 555 -18.11 5.88 -17.36
N ASP A 556 -18.04 4.57 -17.57
CA ASP A 556 -19.20 3.69 -17.65
C ASP A 556 -19.97 3.60 -16.32
N LEU A 557 -19.26 3.43 -15.20
CA LEU A 557 -19.85 3.44 -13.86
C LEU A 557 -20.38 4.81 -13.47
N ILE A 558 -19.61 5.86 -13.77
CA ILE A 558 -20.01 7.25 -13.50
C ILE A 558 -21.30 7.57 -14.25
N GLY A 559 -21.39 7.21 -15.53
CA GLY A 559 -22.56 7.49 -16.36
C GLY A 559 -23.80 6.75 -15.88
N ALA A 560 -23.69 5.46 -15.57
CA ALA A 560 -24.81 4.68 -15.06
C ALA A 560 -25.26 5.18 -13.68
N GLN A 561 -24.32 5.52 -12.80
CA GLN A 561 -24.65 6.11 -11.51
C GLN A 561 -25.24 7.52 -11.66
N ALA A 562 -24.81 8.32 -12.64
CA ALA A 562 -25.37 9.64 -12.93
C ALA A 562 -26.85 9.57 -13.31
N ILE A 563 -27.24 8.62 -14.17
CA ILE A 563 -28.64 8.37 -14.54
C ILE A 563 -29.45 8.02 -13.29
N ARG A 564 -28.92 7.15 -12.43
CA ARG A 564 -29.57 6.81 -11.17
C ARG A 564 -29.69 8.00 -10.21
N CYS A 565 -28.64 8.80 -10.03
CA CYS A 565 -28.67 9.99 -9.19
C CYS A 565 -29.72 10.98 -9.67
N MET A 566 -29.79 11.20 -10.99
CA MET A 566 -30.82 12.02 -11.61
C MET A 566 -32.20 11.45 -11.25
N ALA A 567 -32.44 10.17 -11.53
CA ALA A 567 -33.73 9.52 -11.26
C ALA A 567 -34.14 9.58 -9.77
N GLU A 568 -33.19 9.43 -8.84
CA GLU A 568 -33.43 9.57 -7.39
C GLU A 568 -33.87 11.01 -7.03
N LYS A 569 -33.33 12.03 -7.72
CA LYS A 569 -33.65 13.46 -7.49
C LYS A 569 -34.95 13.90 -8.17
N THR A 570 -35.24 13.38 -9.36
CA THR A 570 -36.39 13.79 -10.20
C THR A 570 -37.59 12.84 -10.11
N GLY A 571 -37.43 11.68 -9.47
CA GLY A 571 -38.45 10.63 -9.38
C GLY A 571 -38.48 9.65 -10.56
N GLY A 572 -37.59 9.79 -11.54
CA GLY A 572 -37.49 8.94 -12.72
C GLY A 572 -36.61 9.55 -13.83
N PHE A 573 -36.44 8.84 -14.94
CA PHE A 573 -35.69 9.33 -16.10
C PHE A 573 -36.43 9.04 -17.42
N SER A 574 -36.15 9.83 -18.46
CA SER A 574 -36.73 9.66 -19.79
C SER A 574 -36.03 8.55 -20.58
N SER A 575 -36.79 7.72 -21.30
CA SER A 575 -36.23 6.72 -22.23
C SER A 575 -35.37 7.33 -23.32
N GLY A 576 -35.59 8.61 -23.66
CA GLY A 576 -34.76 9.32 -24.65
C GLY A 576 -33.28 9.35 -24.27
N ILE A 577 -32.93 9.31 -22.98
CA ILE A 577 -31.51 9.20 -22.55
C ILE A 577 -30.90 7.87 -23.01
N ILE A 578 -31.68 6.77 -22.96
CA ILE A 578 -31.26 5.46 -23.46
C ILE A 578 -31.11 5.53 -24.97
N ASP A 579 -32.06 6.13 -25.68
CA ASP A 579 -32.01 6.28 -27.14
C ASP A 579 -30.78 7.07 -27.59
N GLY A 580 -30.41 8.14 -26.86
CA GLY A 580 -29.20 8.92 -27.11
C GLY A 580 -27.92 8.13 -26.89
N LEU A 581 -27.86 7.28 -25.86
CA LEU A 581 -26.72 6.40 -25.61
C LEU A 581 -26.62 5.28 -26.66
N LEU A 582 -27.75 4.69 -27.06
CA LEU A 582 -27.79 3.65 -28.09
C LEU A 582 -27.34 4.18 -29.45
N ALA A 583 -27.67 5.43 -29.78
CA ALA A 583 -27.27 6.09 -31.02
C ALA A 583 -25.75 6.26 -31.18
N ILE A 584 -24.97 6.16 -30.09
CA ILE A 584 -23.51 6.15 -30.14
C ILE A 584 -23.04 4.69 -30.30
N GLU A 585 -23.07 4.19 -31.53
CA GLU A 585 -22.67 2.81 -31.83
C GLU A 585 -21.14 2.64 -31.66
N PRO A 586 -20.70 1.58 -30.94
CA PRO A 586 -19.30 1.21 -30.84
C PRO A 586 -18.71 0.90 -32.22
N THR A 587 -17.47 1.32 -32.43
CA THR A 587 -16.74 1.05 -33.66
C THR A 587 -15.45 0.30 -33.38
N GLU A 588 -15.08 -0.55 -34.32
CA GLU A 588 -13.82 -1.27 -34.34
C GLU A 588 -13.17 -1.07 -35.70
N VAL A 589 -11.98 -0.48 -35.73
CA VAL A 589 -11.29 -0.09 -36.98
C VAL A 589 -9.85 -0.60 -36.95
N PRO A 590 -9.34 -1.27 -38.00
CA PRO A 590 -7.95 -1.67 -38.06
C PRO A 590 -7.01 -0.46 -38.03
N VAL A 591 -5.87 -0.59 -37.36
CA VAL A 591 -4.84 0.45 -37.33
C VAL A 591 -4.04 0.40 -38.63
N GLU A 592 -4.32 1.32 -39.56
CA GLU A 592 -3.65 1.35 -40.87
C GLU A 592 -2.70 2.54 -41.04
N ASN A 593 -3.11 3.75 -40.64
CA ASN A 593 -2.34 4.98 -40.82
C ASN A 593 -2.50 5.85 -39.56
N ALA A 594 -1.71 5.58 -38.54
CA ALA A 594 -1.88 6.19 -37.23
C ALA A 594 -0.54 6.56 -36.57
N LEU A 595 -0.57 7.60 -35.75
CA LEU A 595 0.47 7.87 -34.77
C LEU A 595 -0.09 7.46 -33.39
N VAL A 596 0.44 6.38 -32.85
CA VAL A 596 -0.03 5.76 -31.60
C VAL A 596 0.96 6.09 -30.50
N ALA A 597 0.49 6.59 -29.36
CA ALA A 597 1.30 6.68 -28.14
C ALA A 597 0.96 5.50 -27.25
N THR A 598 1.97 4.77 -26.77
CA THR A 598 1.81 3.65 -25.84
C THR A 598 2.76 3.80 -24.65
N ALA A 599 2.33 3.39 -23.47
CA ALA A 599 3.25 3.22 -22.34
C ALA A 599 4.07 1.94 -22.54
N ALA A 600 5.38 2.03 -22.36
CA ALA A 600 6.25 0.88 -22.20
C ALA A 600 6.14 0.31 -20.78
N PRO A 601 6.58 -0.94 -20.54
CA PRO A 601 6.53 -1.56 -19.20
C PRO A 601 7.29 -0.81 -18.11
N ASP A 602 8.19 0.12 -18.48
CA ASP A 602 8.93 1.01 -17.58
C ASP A 602 8.25 2.40 -17.41
N GLY A 603 7.00 2.53 -17.85
CA GLY A 603 6.21 3.76 -17.80
C GLY A 603 6.62 4.82 -18.83
N ARG A 604 7.64 4.57 -19.65
CA ARG A 604 8.05 5.51 -20.70
C ARG A 604 7.05 5.49 -21.85
N LEU A 605 6.62 6.67 -22.30
CA LEU A 605 5.83 6.78 -23.52
C LEU A 605 6.70 6.52 -24.76
N ILE A 606 6.21 5.63 -25.63
CA ILE A 606 6.73 5.33 -26.95
C ILE A 606 5.69 5.78 -27.97
N HIS A 607 6.12 6.50 -28.99
CA HIS A 607 5.29 6.81 -30.14
C HIS A 607 5.61 5.82 -31.27
N LEU A 608 4.57 5.26 -31.86
CA LEU A 608 4.63 4.34 -32.97
C LEU A 608 3.90 4.98 -34.15
N LYS A 609 4.59 5.14 -35.27
CA LYS A 609 3.94 5.46 -36.54
C LYS A 609 3.59 4.14 -37.23
N VAL A 610 2.33 3.97 -37.61
CA VAL A 610 1.84 2.82 -38.38
C VAL A 610 1.45 3.31 -39.77
N GLU A 611 1.97 2.66 -40.81
CA GLU A 611 1.57 2.85 -42.22
C GLU A 611 1.47 1.47 -42.89
N GLY A 612 0.24 1.03 -43.18
CA GLY A 612 -0.05 -0.30 -43.69
C GLY A 612 0.34 -1.41 -42.70
N GLU A 613 1.12 -2.38 -43.17
CA GLU A 613 1.60 -3.53 -42.38
C GLU A 613 2.89 -3.22 -41.60
N LYS A 614 3.32 -1.96 -41.56
CA LYS A 614 4.58 -1.56 -40.94
C LYS A 614 4.35 -0.59 -39.79
N ALA A 615 5.08 -0.81 -38.71
CA ALA A 615 5.21 0.12 -37.61
C ALA A 615 6.65 0.61 -37.47
N TRP A 616 6.84 1.86 -37.09
CA TRP A 616 8.13 2.43 -36.75
C TRP A 616 8.05 3.07 -35.37
N LEU A 617 9.11 2.93 -34.58
CA LEU A 617 9.31 3.82 -33.46
C LEU A 617 9.46 5.25 -34.00
N SER A 618 8.78 6.22 -33.42
CA SER A 618 8.80 7.61 -33.86
C SER A 618 8.94 8.56 -32.67
N ASN A 619 9.17 9.84 -32.95
CA ASN A 619 8.93 10.89 -31.96
C ASN A 619 7.44 11.25 -31.91
N ARG A 620 7.08 12.18 -31.01
CA ARG A 620 5.70 12.68 -30.83
C ARG A 620 5.10 13.41 -32.05
N HIS A 621 5.92 13.72 -33.05
CA HIS A 621 5.50 14.37 -34.29
C HIS A 621 5.38 13.38 -35.46
N GLY A 622 5.68 12.10 -35.23
CA GLY A 622 5.65 11.06 -36.26
C GLY A 622 6.94 10.96 -37.08
N ASP A 623 8.03 11.61 -36.66
CA ASP A 623 9.32 11.41 -37.32
C ASP A 623 9.89 10.05 -36.91
N VAL A 624 10.15 9.21 -37.89
CA VAL A 624 10.63 7.83 -37.70
C VAL A 624 12.02 7.81 -37.07
N MET A 625 12.17 6.95 -36.05
CA MET A 625 13.37 6.74 -35.24
C MET A 625 13.79 5.26 -35.30
N GLY A 626 14.19 4.77 -36.47
CA GLY A 626 14.74 3.42 -36.62
C GLY A 626 14.13 2.62 -37.77
N GLU A 627 14.34 1.32 -37.72
CA GLU A 627 13.84 0.37 -38.72
C GLU A 627 12.36 0.02 -38.49
N SER A 628 11.68 -0.40 -39.55
CA SER A 628 10.29 -0.87 -39.48
C SER A 628 10.19 -2.23 -38.79
N ILE A 629 9.16 -2.41 -37.99
CA ILE A 629 8.66 -3.69 -37.53
C ILE A 629 7.49 -4.08 -38.42
N ASP A 630 7.50 -5.31 -38.91
CA ASP A 630 6.39 -5.90 -39.66
C ASP A 630 5.31 -6.34 -38.66
N LEU A 631 4.08 -5.85 -38.84
CA LEU A 631 2.93 -6.18 -38.00
C LEU A 631 2.24 -7.47 -38.43
N GLY A 632 2.55 -8.01 -39.63
CA GLY A 632 1.87 -9.17 -40.21
C GLY A 632 0.48 -8.85 -40.77
N GLU A 633 -0.20 -9.89 -41.26
CA GLU A 633 -1.53 -9.77 -41.90
C GLU A 633 -2.65 -9.42 -40.90
N GLU A 634 -2.56 -9.91 -39.66
CA GLU A 634 -3.50 -9.58 -38.58
C GLU A 634 -3.17 -8.23 -37.94
N ARG A 635 -3.99 -7.23 -38.24
CA ARG A 635 -3.79 -5.86 -37.76
C ARG A 635 -4.41 -5.63 -36.37
N PRO A 636 -3.74 -4.89 -35.47
CA PRO A 636 -4.37 -4.43 -34.24
C PRO A 636 -5.55 -3.52 -34.60
N HIS A 637 -6.60 -3.57 -33.77
CA HIS A 637 -7.81 -2.78 -33.97
C HIS A 637 -7.93 -1.70 -32.88
N MET A 638 -8.39 -0.52 -33.28
CA MET A 638 -8.80 0.55 -32.37
C MET A 638 -10.29 0.47 -32.12
N LEU A 639 -10.65 0.49 -30.84
CA LEU A 639 -12.03 0.61 -30.40
C LEU A 639 -12.39 2.09 -30.23
N GLY A 640 -13.54 2.49 -30.76
CA GLY A 640 -14.12 3.81 -30.62
C GLY A 640 -15.53 3.72 -30.05
N ASN A 641 -16.02 4.82 -29.46
CA ASN A 641 -17.42 4.98 -29.06
C ASN A 641 -17.97 3.89 -28.12
N THR A 642 -17.12 3.19 -27.37
CA THR A 642 -17.54 2.06 -26.52
C THR A 642 -18.27 2.50 -25.24
N ALA A 643 -17.94 3.67 -24.71
CA ALA A 643 -18.39 4.09 -23.37
C ALA A 643 -19.90 4.17 -23.22
N ALA A 644 -20.64 4.63 -24.25
CA ALA A 644 -22.08 4.78 -24.18
C ALA A 644 -22.79 3.42 -23.96
N TRP A 645 -22.38 2.39 -24.70
CA TRP A 645 -22.93 1.05 -24.55
C TRP A 645 -22.45 0.36 -23.26
N MET A 646 -21.25 0.69 -22.78
CA MET A 646 -20.78 0.24 -21.47
C MET A 646 -21.58 0.88 -20.31
N ILE A 647 -21.95 2.17 -20.40
CA ILE A 647 -22.87 2.84 -19.46
C ILE A 647 -24.20 2.08 -19.43
N LEU A 648 -24.76 1.75 -20.60
CA LEU A 648 -26.00 1.01 -20.72
C LEU A 648 -25.90 -0.39 -20.09
N GLY A 649 -24.79 -1.09 -20.29
CA GLY A 649 -24.54 -2.38 -19.62
C GLY A 649 -24.52 -2.26 -18.10
N GLN A 650 -23.90 -1.21 -17.56
CA GLN A 650 -23.87 -0.97 -16.10
C GLN A 650 -25.26 -0.62 -15.57
N LEU A 651 -26.01 0.20 -16.31
CA LEU A 651 -27.37 0.59 -15.97
C LEU A 651 -28.32 -0.60 -15.97
N ALA A 652 -28.19 -1.51 -16.95
CA ALA A 652 -29.05 -2.69 -17.09
C ALA A 652 -28.91 -3.72 -15.94
N ARG A 653 -27.92 -3.55 -15.05
CA ARG A 653 -27.85 -4.33 -13.79
C ARG A 653 -28.89 -3.89 -12.76
N LEU A 654 -29.48 -2.72 -12.95
CA LEU A 654 -30.60 -2.20 -12.17
C LEU A 654 -31.91 -2.50 -12.91
N PRO A 655 -32.84 -3.28 -12.32
CA PRO A 655 -34.17 -3.47 -12.89
C PRO A 655 -34.87 -2.13 -12.99
N ALA A 656 -35.41 -1.84 -14.18
CA ALA A 656 -36.15 -0.63 -14.43
C ALA A 656 -37.37 -0.95 -15.30
N THR A 657 -38.48 -0.29 -15.01
CA THR A 657 -39.76 -0.49 -15.69
C THR A 657 -40.43 0.86 -15.96
N ALA A 658 -41.33 0.90 -16.94
CA ALA A 658 -42.09 2.10 -17.24
C ALA A 658 -43.14 2.35 -16.15
N VAL A 659 -43.38 3.62 -15.81
CA VAL A 659 -44.39 3.96 -14.80
C VAL A 659 -45.77 3.51 -15.28
N GLY A 660 -46.38 2.57 -14.58
CA GLY A 660 -47.71 2.04 -14.89
C GLY A 660 -47.72 0.83 -15.82
N ASP A 661 -46.56 0.28 -16.19
CA ASP A 661 -46.42 -0.96 -16.97
C ASP A 661 -45.27 -1.81 -16.43
N ASP A 662 -45.59 -2.74 -15.52
CA ASP A 662 -44.63 -3.65 -14.90
C ASP A 662 -44.18 -4.80 -15.83
N SER A 663 -44.78 -4.92 -17.02
CA SER A 663 -44.47 -6.00 -17.98
C SER A 663 -43.24 -5.69 -18.82
N GLN A 664 -43.01 -4.41 -19.14
CA GLN A 664 -41.88 -3.97 -19.94
C GLN A 664 -40.69 -3.57 -19.07
N ARG A 665 -39.64 -4.40 -19.12
CA ARG A 665 -38.36 -4.16 -18.46
C ARG A 665 -37.40 -3.43 -19.38
N ILE A 666 -37.05 -2.20 -19.01
CA ILE A 666 -36.13 -1.34 -19.74
C ILE A 666 -34.74 -1.97 -19.80
N ASP A 667 -34.29 -2.60 -18.71
CA ASP A 667 -33.02 -3.31 -18.65
C ASP A 667 -32.95 -4.49 -19.63
N ALA A 668 -34.04 -5.23 -19.79
CA ALA A 668 -34.13 -6.32 -20.76
C ALA A 668 -34.08 -5.80 -22.22
N PHE A 669 -34.76 -4.68 -22.51
CA PHE A 669 -34.68 -4.02 -23.82
C PHE A 669 -33.25 -3.56 -24.14
N VAL A 670 -32.58 -2.91 -23.18
CA VAL A 670 -31.20 -2.47 -23.34
C VAL A 670 -30.28 -3.65 -23.67
N LEU A 671 -30.39 -4.75 -22.93
CA LEU A 671 -29.53 -5.94 -23.12
C LEU A 671 -29.75 -6.63 -24.47
N LEU A 672 -30.99 -6.61 -25.00
CA LEU A 672 -31.29 -7.15 -26.32
C LEU A 672 -30.58 -6.36 -27.43
N ASN A 673 -30.39 -5.04 -27.24
CA ASN A 673 -29.69 -4.18 -28.20
C ASN A 673 -28.18 -4.29 -28.05
N ILE A 674 -27.64 -3.97 -26.86
CA ILE A 674 -26.17 -3.89 -26.68
C ILE A 674 -25.49 -5.27 -26.74
N GLY A 675 -26.23 -6.35 -26.46
CA GLY A 675 -25.72 -7.71 -26.54
C GLY A 675 -25.35 -8.16 -27.97
N GLN A 676 -25.87 -7.46 -28.98
CA GLN A 676 -25.58 -7.73 -30.39
C GLN A 676 -24.24 -7.14 -30.87
N CYS A 677 -23.52 -6.40 -30.03
CA CYS A 677 -22.23 -5.79 -30.39
C CYS A 677 -21.26 -6.85 -30.97
N PRO A 678 -20.69 -6.64 -32.17
CA PRO A 678 -19.91 -7.65 -32.87
C PRO A 678 -18.51 -7.86 -32.30
N PHE A 679 -18.14 -7.17 -31.22
CA PHE A 679 -16.85 -7.37 -30.54
C PHE A 679 -17.02 -7.19 -29.02
N PRO A 680 -16.08 -7.67 -28.20
CA PRO A 680 -16.17 -7.51 -26.75
C PRO A 680 -16.09 -6.06 -26.31
N LEU A 681 -17.03 -5.63 -25.46
CA LEU A 681 -17.00 -4.30 -24.84
C LEU A 681 -16.35 -4.38 -23.45
N LEU A 682 -15.06 -4.05 -23.40
CA LEU A 682 -14.22 -4.16 -22.22
C LEU A 682 -13.48 -2.84 -21.94
N ARG A 683 -13.10 -2.63 -20.67
CA ARG A 683 -12.13 -1.59 -20.33
C ARG A 683 -10.74 -2.02 -20.79
N ALA A 684 -9.89 -1.05 -21.10
CA ALA A 684 -8.49 -1.31 -21.43
C ALA A 684 -7.80 -2.06 -20.28
N ASN A 685 -7.00 -3.07 -20.63
CA ASN A 685 -6.30 -3.93 -19.69
C ASN A 685 -4.79 -3.90 -19.98
N GLU A 686 -4.10 -2.89 -19.46
CA GLU A 686 -2.69 -2.63 -19.78
C GLU A 686 -1.70 -3.62 -19.13
N GLU A 687 -2.05 -4.16 -17.96
CA GLU A 687 -1.12 -4.97 -17.14
C GLU A 687 -1.69 -6.33 -16.72
N GLY A 688 -2.91 -6.68 -17.11
CA GLY A 688 -3.59 -7.91 -16.71
C GLY A 688 -3.49 -9.04 -17.72
N LEU A 689 -4.27 -10.10 -17.47
CA LEU A 689 -4.33 -11.24 -18.37
C LEU A 689 -5.01 -10.85 -19.68
N GLY A 690 -4.44 -11.29 -20.81
CA GLY A 690 -5.08 -11.15 -22.11
C GLY A 690 -6.42 -11.89 -22.14
N HIS A 691 -7.38 -11.32 -22.87
CA HIS A 691 -8.67 -11.96 -23.11
C HIS A 691 -8.54 -12.97 -24.23
N LEU A 692 -9.13 -14.15 -24.06
CA LEU A 692 -9.21 -15.14 -25.11
C LEU A 692 -10.47 -14.84 -25.92
N VAL A 693 -10.28 -14.53 -27.19
CA VAL A 693 -11.34 -14.12 -28.11
C VAL A 693 -11.49 -15.19 -29.19
N HIS A 694 -12.72 -15.60 -29.46
CA HIS A 694 -13.08 -16.44 -30.58
C HIS A 694 -13.54 -15.57 -31.75
N ASP A 695 -12.99 -15.83 -32.93
CA ASP A 695 -13.42 -15.22 -34.18
C ASP A 695 -14.58 -16.01 -34.77
N LEU A 696 -15.68 -15.31 -35.10
CA LEU A 696 -16.88 -15.85 -35.73
C LEU A 696 -16.98 -15.44 -37.21
N GLY A 697 -15.88 -14.96 -37.81
CA GLY A 697 -15.81 -14.47 -39.18
C GLY A 697 -16.54 -13.14 -39.33
N ASP A 698 -17.32 -13.00 -40.41
CA ASP A 698 -18.09 -11.78 -40.72
C ASP A 698 -19.13 -11.41 -39.65
N HIS A 699 -19.39 -12.29 -38.69
CA HIS A 699 -20.33 -12.07 -37.59
C HIS A 699 -19.69 -11.42 -36.35
N GLY A 700 -18.36 -11.24 -36.36
CA GLY A 700 -17.63 -10.59 -35.28
C GLY A 700 -16.90 -11.54 -34.34
N ARG A 701 -16.56 -11.06 -33.15
CA ARG A 701 -15.67 -11.70 -32.20
C ARG A 701 -16.27 -11.71 -30.80
N VAL A 702 -16.02 -12.78 -30.04
CA VAL A 702 -16.64 -12.98 -28.72
C VAL A 702 -15.66 -13.55 -27.70
N LEU A 703 -15.87 -13.28 -26.42
CA LEU A 703 -15.01 -13.82 -25.36
C LEU A 703 -15.18 -15.32 -25.17
N CYS A 704 -14.10 -16.00 -24.78
CA CYS A 704 -14.16 -17.38 -24.37
C CYS A 704 -15.03 -17.55 -23.12
N HIS A 705 -15.94 -18.53 -23.17
CA HIS A 705 -16.83 -18.80 -22.05
C HIS A 705 -16.10 -19.29 -20.78
N ASP A 706 -14.89 -19.83 -20.92
CA ASP A 706 -14.05 -20.27 -19.80
C ASP A 706 -13.53 -19.09 -18.95
N GLN A 707 -13.58 -17.86 -19.49
CA GLN A 707 -13.20 -16.66 -18.75
C GLN A 707 -14.34 -16.10 -17.89
N GLY A 708 -15.55 -16.68 -17.96
CA GLY A 708 -16.72 -16.20 -17.22
C GLY A 708 -17.35 -14.93 -17.80
N PRO A 709 -18.35 -14.33 -17.13
CA PRO A 709 -19.10 -13.18 -17.63
C PRO A 709 -18.35 -11.86 -17.40
N VAL A 710 -17.16 -11.70 -17.99
CA VAL A 710 -16.29 -10.52 -17.80
C VAL A 710 -16.88 -9.25 -18.44
N GLU A 711 -17.64 -9.41 -19.54
CA GLU A 711 -18.35 -8.29 -20.16
C GLU A 711 -19.53 -7.81 -19.33
N THR A 712 -19.67 -6.49 -19.22
CA THR A 712 -20.75 -5.82 -18.50
C THR A 712 -22.14 -6.28 -18.93
N ALA A 713 -22.39 -6.34 -20.25
CA ALA A 713 -23.68 -6.78 -20.79
C ALA A 713 -23.97 -8.26 -20.49
N THR A 714 -22.96 -9.13 -20.62
CA THR A 714 -23.06 -10.56 -20.33
C THR A 714 -23.37 -10.81 -18.86
N HIS A 715 -22.71 -10.08 -17.96
CA HIS A 715 -23.00 -10.16 -16.53
C HIS A 715 -24.41 -9.64 -16.19
N ALA A 716 -24.82 -8.52 -16.81
CA ALA A 716 -26.15 -7.97 -16.63
C ALA A 716 -27.26 -8.93 -17.11
N MET A 717 -27.04 -9.70 -18.19
CA MET A 717 -27.94 -10.79 -18.58
C MET A 717 -28.00 -11.89 -17.50
N ALA A 718 -26.86 -12.26 -16.91
CA ALA A 718 -26.86 -13.23 -15.81
C ALA A 718 -27.64 -12.70 -14.59
N ASP A 719 -27.51 -11.42 -14.26
CA ASP A 719 -28.26 -10.76 -13.18
C ASP A 719 -29.77 -10.67 -13.49
N LEU A 720 -30.15 -10.41 -14.75
CA LEU A 720 -31.53 -10.41 -15.23
C LEU A 720 -32.20 -11.75 -14.99
N PHE A 721 -31.54 -12.85 -15.40
CA PHE A 721 -32.08 -14.21 -15.31
C PHE A 721 -31.90 -14.88 -13.94
N SER A 722 -31.11 -14.28 -13.04
CA SER A 722 -31.00 -14.75 -11.65
C SER A 722 -32.16 -14.28 -10.77
N ARG A 723 -33.16 -13.60 -11.34
CA ARG A 723 -34.35 -13.10 -10.66
C ARG A 723 -35.59 -13.66 -11.36
N PRO A 724 -36.64 -14.06 -10.61
CA PRO A 724 -37.88 -14.50 -11.23
C PRO A 724 -38.44 -13.43 -12.18
N TRP A 725 -38.70 -13.83 -13.43
CA TRP A 725 -39.25 -12.94 -14.45
C TRP A 725 -40.11 -13.73 -15.44
N THR A 726 -41.38 -13.38 -15.56
CA THR A 726 -42.38 -14.12 -16.35
C THR A 726 -42.12 -14.09 -17.86
N HIS A 727 -41.40 -13.09 -18.36
CA HIS A 727 -41.10 -12.92 -19.79
C HIS A 727 -39.70 -13.41 -20.16
N ALA A 728 -39.04 -14.19 -19.30
CA ALA A 728 -37.70 -14.71 -19.56
C ALA A 728 -37.65 -15.58 -20.84
N ASP A 729 -38.66 -16.44 -21.04
CA ASP A 729 -38.74 -17.28 -22.24
C ASP A 729 -38.97 -16.45 -23.51
N GLU A 730 -39.88 -15.47 -23.46
CA GLU A 730 -40.16 -14.56 -24.58
C GLU A 730 -38.92 -13.74 -24.98
N TRP A 731 -38.13 -13.30 -23.99
CA TRP A 731 -36.88 -12.59 -24.27
C TRP A 731 -35.84 -13.50 -24.93
N VAL A 732 -35.73 -14.76 -24.49
CA VAL A 732 -34.82 -15.73 -25.11
C VAL A 732 -35.23 -16.01 -26.56
N ASP A 733 -36.53 -16.12 -26.84
CA ASP A 733 -37.03 -16.25 -28.21
C ASP A 733 -36.71 -15.02 -29.03
N ALA A 734 -36.95 -13.82 -28.51
CA ALA A 734 -36.59 -12.57 -29.18
C ALA A 734 -35.07 -12.49 -29.48
N ALA A 735 -34.21 -12.93 -28.54
CA ALA A 735 -32.78 -12.99 -28.75
C ALA A 735 -32.38 -13.97 -29.86
N ILE A 736 -33.04 -15.13 -29.94
CA ILE A 736 -32.88 -16.11 -31.03
C ILE A 736 -33.32 -15.52 -32.38
N GLU A 737 -34.45 -14.82 -32.41
CA GLU A 737 -35.01 -14.21 -33.62
C GLU A 737 -34.10 -13.11 -34.21
N THR A 738 -33.24 -12.47 -33.40
CA THR A 738 -32.26 -11.51 -33.93
C THR A 738 -31.25 -12.13 -34.90
N GLY A 739 -30.99 -13.44 -34.81
CA GLY A 739 -29.92 -14.11 -35.57
C GLY A 739 -28.50 -13.65 -35.20
N SER A 740 -28.33 -12.87 -34.13
CA SER A 740 -27.02 -12.33 -33.73
C SER A 740 -26.18 -13.39 -33.01
N LEU A 741 -25.13 -13.90 -33.67
CA LEU A 741 -24.17 -14.83 -33.05
C LEU A 741 -23.51 -14.24 -31.78
N PRO A 742 -23.07 -12.97 -31.75
CA PRO A 742 -22.53 -12.37 -30.54
C PRO A 742 -23.52 -12.39 -29.36
N LEU A 743 -24.79 -12.07 -29.61
CA LEU A 743 -25.83 -12.08 -28.57
C LEU A 743 -26.07 -13.50 -28.02
N LEU A 744 -26.21 -14.50 -28.90
CA LEU A 744 -26.42 -15.89 -28.50
C LEU A 744 -25.24 -16.48 -27.74
N HIS A 745 -24.01 -16.07 -28.08
CA HIS A 745 -22.82 -16.47 -27.36
C HIS A 745 -22.76 -15.83 -25.97
N ARG A 746 -23.06 -14.54 -25.83
CA ARG A 746 -23.17 -13.88 -24.51
C ARG A 746 -24.28 -14.49 -23.66
N LEU A 747 -25.43 -14.81 -24.26
CA LEU A 747 -26.53 -15.51 -23.59
C LEU A 747 -26.10 -16.89 -23.09
N THR A 748 -25.28 -17.61 -23.85
CA THR A 748 -24.69 -18.89 -23.41
C THR A 748 -23.86 -18.72 -22.13
N ILE A 749 -22.99 -17.70 -22.06
CA ILE A 749 -22.19 -17.41 -20.87
C ILE A 749 -23.08 -16.99 -19.68
N ALA A 750 -24.09 -16.17 -19.94
CA ALA A 750 -25.03 -15.72 -18.92
C ALA A 750 -25.83 -16.88 -18.30
N LEU A 751 -26.41 -17.77 -19.11
CA LEU A 751 -27.17 -18.93 -18.63
C LEU A 751 -26.29 -19.92 -17.85
N ARG A 752 -25.04 -20.15 -18.29
CA ARG A 752 -24.06 -20.94 -17.51
C ARG A 752 -23.78 -20.30 -16.14
N THR A 753 -23.70 -18.97 -16.10
CA THR A 753 -23.53 -18.24 -14.83
C THR A 753 -24.73 -18.43 -13.91
N VAL A 754 -25.97 -18.42 -14.43
CA VAL A 754 -27.19 -18.68 -13.66
C VAL A 754 -27.24 -20.12 -13.12
N GLN A 755 -26.81 -21.10 -13.92
CA GLN A 755 -26.68 -22.50 -13.47
C GLN A 755 -25.72 -22.59 -12.26
N LEU A 756 -24.57 -21.92 -12.33
CA LEU A 756 -23.55 -21.93 -11.28
C LEU A 756 -23.98 -21.22 -9.99
N ARG A 757 -24.96 -20.31 -10.05
CA ARG A 757 -25.50 -19.62 -8.86
C ARG A 757 -26.40 -20.53 -8.01
N THR A 758 -26.79 -21.72 -8.51
CA THR A 758 -27.56 -22.73 -7.76
C THR A 758 -28.85 -22.20 -7.13
N ILE A 759 -29.57 -21.33 -7.85
CA ILE A 759 -30.85 -20.79 -7.42
C ILE A 759 -31.95 -21.80 -7.81
N PRO A 760 -32.74 -22.34 -6.86
CA PRO A 760 -33.81 -23.29 -7.17
C PRO A 760 -34.73 -22.79 -8.28
N ASP A 761 -35.21 -23.70 -9.13
CA ASP A 761 -36.04 -23.47 -10.33
C ASP A 761 -35.33 -22.67 -11.46
N LEU A 762 -34.63 -21.59 -11.15
CA LEU A 762 -33.92 -20.77 -12.15
C LEU A 762 -32.69 -21.47 -12.73
N SER A 763 -31.92 -22.18 -11.91
CA SER A 763 -30.77 -22.95 -12.40
C SER A 763 -31.21 -24.14 -13.27
N GLU A 764 -32.36 -24.76 -12.99
CA GLU A 764 -32.94 -25.82 -13.83
C GLU A 764 -33.47 -25.25 -15.15
N TRP A 765 -34.24 -24.16 -15.09
CA TRP A 765 -34.71 -23.44 -16.29
C TRP A 765 -33.54 -23.01 -17.17
N ALA A 766 -32.45 -22.50 -16.60
CA ALA A 766 -31.27 -22.10 -17.34
C ALA A 766 -30.55 -23.29 -18.01
N ASP A 767 -30.55 -24.48 -17.38
CA ASP A 767 -30.02 -25.71 -17.97
C ASP A 767 -30.84 -26.20 -19.16
N VAL A 768 -32.16 -26.27 -18.98
CA VAL A 768 -33.10 -26.65 -20.05
C VAL A 768 -33.00 -25.67 -21.22
N THR A 769 -33.09 -24.37 -20.95
CA THR A 769 -33.05 -23.32 -21.98
C THR A 769 -31.73 -23.32 -22.75
N LEU A 770 -30.60 -23.50 -22.05
CA LEU A 770 -29.30 -23.56 -22.69
C LEU A 770 -29.18 -24.77 -23.63
N LYS A 771 -29.58 -25.96 -23.17
CA LYS A 771 -29.43 -27.22 -23.92
C LYS A 771 -30.43 -27.37 -25.06
N GLU A 772 -31.67 -26.95 -24.86
CA GLU A 772 -32.77 -27.22 -25.81
C GLU A 772 -32.98 -26.10 -26.82
N ARG A 773 -32.61 -24.84 -26.49
CA ARG A 773 -32.90 -23.67 -27.33
C ARG A 773 -31.65 -22.94 -27.80
N VAL A 774 -30.78 -22.51 -26.88
CA VAL A 774 -29.67 -21.59 -27.22
C VAL A 774 -28.50 -22.29 -27.92
N LEU A 775 -27.94 -23.37 -27.34
CA LEU A 775 -26.79 -24.07 -27.93
C LEU A 775 -27.10 -24.71 -29.29
N PRO A 776 -28.25 -25.37 -29.52
CA PRO A 776 -28.60 -25.90 -30.83
C PRO A 776 -28.68 -24.81 -31.90
N THR A 777 -29.29 -23.67 -31.57
CA THR A 777 -29.42 -22.51 -32.48
C THR A 777 -28.06 -21.93 -32.82
N LEU A 778 -27.21 -21.66 -31.81
CA LEU A 778 -25.86 -21.16 -32.01
C LEU A 778 -25.02 -22.11 -32.88
N THR A 779 -25.08 -23.41 -32.59
CA THR A 779 -24.34 -24.44 -33.36
C THR A 779 -24.83 -24.52 -34.80
N ALA A 780 -26.14 -24.45 -35.04
CA ALA A 780 -26.70 -24.47 -36.39
C ALA A 780 -26.26 -23.23 -37.18
N ALA A 781 -26.28 -22.05 -36.55
CA ALA A 781 -25.87 -20.81 -37.17
C ALA A 781 -24.36 -20.76 -37.48
N LEU A 782 -23.51 -21.28 -36.59
CA LEU A 782 -22.06 -21.43 -36.85
C LEU A 782 -21.76 -22.44 -37.97
N ARG A 783 -22.51 -23.54 -38.07
CA ARG A 783 -22.35 -24.47 -39.19
C ARG A 783 -22.78 -23.86 -40.53
N ALA A 784 -23.83 -23.03 -40.51
CA ALA A 784 -24.27 -22.31 -41.70
C ALA A 784 -23.25 -21.27 -42.18
N SER A 785 -22.51 -20.63 -41.26
CA SER A 785 -21.46 -19.66 -41.62
C SER A 785 -20.17 -20.33 -42.12
N VAL A 786 -19.82 -21.52 -41.61
CA VAL A 786 -18.65 -22.31 -42.06
C VAL A 786 -18.94 -23.14 -43.32
N GLY A 787 -20.22 -23.39 -43.63
CA GLY A 787 -20.73 -24.27 -44.71
C GLY A 787 -20.54 -23.78 -46.16
N GLY A 788 -19.42 -23.09 -46.45
CA GLY A 788 -18.85 -22.97 -47.78
C GLY A 788 -17.80 -24.05 -48.10
N GLU A 789 -17.19 -24.70 -47.10
CA GLU A 789 -16.31 -25.86 -47.30
C GLU A 789 -16.47 -26.89 -46.18
N ASP A 790 -16.81 -28.12 -46.57
CA ASP A 790 -16.81 -29.33 -45.73
C ASP A 790 -15.41 -29.56 -45.14
N VAL A 791 -15.25 -29.41 -43.82
CA VAL A 791 -14.15 -30.10 -43.10
C VAL A 791 -14.71 -30.74 -41.84
N GLY A 792 -14.59 -32.06 -41.81
CA GLY A 792 -15.15 -32.96 -40.81
C GLY A 792 -14.56 -32.80 -39.42
N VAL A 793 -15.42 -33.15 -38.47
CA VAL A 793 -15.24 -33.35 -37.03
C VAL A 793 -13.88 -33.95 -36.65
N HIS A 794 -13.14 -33.23 -35.79
CA HIS A 794 -12.34 -33.82 -34.72
C HIS A 794 -12.36 -32.93 -33.48
#